data_AF-A0A6G1R712-F1
#
_entry.id   AF-A0A6G1R712-F1
#
_cell.length_a   1.000
_cell.length_b   1.000
_cell.length_c   1.000
_cell.angle_alpha   90.00
_cell.angle_beta   90.00
_cell.angle_gamma   90.00
#
_symmetry.space_group_name_H-M   'P 1'
#
loop_
_entity.id
_entity.type
_entity.pdbx_description
1 polymer ?
#
loop_
_entity_poly.entity_id
_entity_poly.type
_entity_poly.pdbx_seq_one_letter_code
_entity_poly.pdbx_strand_id
1 'polypeptide(L)'
;VSMTGYKGTFSIHIPADTERLVLTFVDRLQKFVNTTKVLPFKENGGAVFHDIKLLRKKAPVTLDSTETNVISLGEMEDEDPIAELEIPPNTFYRKNGEAYRGKVKASVTFLDPRNISTAAVTQSDLNFVDEEGDIFPLRTYGMFSVDFTDEQGTESLNAEDVKVHLDAAQVKVPEHLQEMKLWSLNPETGLWEEEGDFNLEKSRRHKREERTFLVGNMEIKERRLFNLDVPENRRCYVKVRAYRSERFLQSEQIQGVVISVINTEPEPGFSSNPRAWGRFDSVVTGPNGACVPAFCDEQNPEAYAAYILASMGGEELEAVPSAPKLNPNAIGVPQPYLNKLNYRRTDHEDPNTKKTAFRISMAKPSPNSPEENNGPIYAYENLRECEEAPHNAAHFRFYRIEGDRYDYNTVPFSEDDLMSWTDDYLAWWPKPMEFRACYIKVKINGPQEVNIRSRNMGGTHPRTIGKLYGIRDVRSIRDSDQPDVSAACLEFKCSGMLFDQDRVDRTLVKVVPQGSCRRESVNSMLHEYLVNHLPMATNNDSSEYTMLAPLDPLGHNYGIYTVTDQDPRIAKEIALGRCFDGTSDGTSRTMKSNVGVGLTFTCSERSAAEQSIFQSQRNSGQQTILVLPGESPAYRRQPASRRTPQSRVPMRGQRSPTY
;
A
#
# COMPACT_ATOMS: atom_id res chain seq x y z
N VAL A 1 -16.41 -24.11 9.53
CA VAL A 1 -17.24 -23.03 8.94
C VAL A 1 -17.46 -21.96 10.00
N SER A 2 -16.98 -20.74 9.76
CA SER A 2 -17.20 -19.57 10.62
C SER A 2 -18.06 -18.53 9.89
N MET A 3 -18.65 -17.58 10.61
CA MET A 3 -19.43 -16.49 10.03
C MET A 3 -18.67 -15.18 10.16
N THR A 4 -18.79 -14.32 9.15
CA THR A 4 -18.38 -12.92 9.27
C THR A 4 -19.34 -12.16 10.19
N GLY A 5 -18.84 -11.12 10.86
CA GLY A 5 -19.68 -10.18 11.59
C GLY A 5 -20.57 -9.37 10.63
N TYR A 6 -21.55 -8.63 11.17
CA TYR A 6 -22.46 -7.80 10.37
C TYR A 6 -21.75 -6.78 9.46
N LYS A 7 -20.57 -6.29 9.87
CA LYS A 7 -19.72 -5.38 9.07
C LYS A 7 -18.77 -6.10 8.11
N GLY A 8 -18.87 -7.43 7.97
CA GLY A 8 -17.96 -8.23 7.17
C GLY A 8 -16.62 -8.56 7.85
N THR A 9 -16.44 -8.21 9.12
CA THR A 9 -15.20 -8.47 9.88
C THR A 9 -15.08 -9.96 10.25
N PHE A 10 -13.87 -10.49 10.22
CA PHE A 10 -13.56 -11.85 10.65
C PHE A 10 -12.15 -11.92 11.25
N SER A 11 -11.89 -12.95 12.04
CA SER A 11 -10.59 -13.20 12.65
C SER A 11 -10.37 -14.71 12.70
N ILE A 12 -9.18 -15.16 12.32
CA ILE A 12 -8.83 -16.57 12.24
C ILE A 12 -7.48 -16.74 12.92
N HIS A 13 -7.42 -17.70 13.86
CA HIS A 13 -6.16 -18.10 14.48
C HIS A 13 -5.50 -19.15 13.59
N ILE A 14 -4.26 -18.88 13.20
CA ILE A 14 -3.50 -19.73 12.29
C ILE A 14 -2.70 -20.74 13.14
N PRO A 15 -2.85 -22.05 12.90
CA PRO A 15 -2.00 -23.08 13.53
C PRO A 15 -0.52 -22.87 13.16
N ALA A 16 0.39 -23.21 14.07
CA ALA A 16 1.83 -22.99 13.90
C ALA A 16 2.42 -23.72 12.67
N ASP A 17 1.89 -24.89 12.32
CA ASP A 17 2.37 -25.73 11.21
C ASP A 17 1.67 -25.42 9.87
N THR A 18 1.00 -24.26 9.77
CA THR A 18 0.34 -23.86 8.52
C THR A 18 1.38 -23.34 7.56
N GLU A 19 1.51 -23.95 6.39
CA GLU A 19 2.36 -23.44 5.30
C GLU A 19 1.56 -22.56 4.32
N ARG A 20 0.27 -22.89 4.13
CA ARG A 20 -0.61 -22.23 3.15
C ARG A 20 -1.99 -21.99 3.74
N LEU A 21 -2.36 -20.72 3.89
CA LEU A 21 -3.66 -20.34 4.44
C LEU A 21 -4.70 -20.15 3.33
N VAL A 22 -5.50 -21.19 3.10
CA VAL A 22 -6.59 -21.21 2.11
C VAL A 22 -7.92 -20.93 2.80
N LEU A 23 -8.67 -19.96 2.32
CA LEU A 23 -9.99 -19.60 2.85
C LEU A 23 -11.01 -19.45 1.72
N THR A 24 -12.14 -20.14 1.84
CA THR A 24 -13.29 -19.98 0.93
C THR A 24 -14.40 -19.17 1.60
N PHE A 25 -14.72 -18.03 0.98
CA PHE A 25 -15.81 -17.13 1.35
C PHE A 25 -17.06 -17.52 0.56
N VAL A 26 -18.13 -17.83 1.27
CA VAL A 26 -19.40 -18.30 0.71
C VAL A 26 -20.52 -17.36 1.09
N ASP A 27 -21.32 -16.93 0.11
CA ASP A 27 -22.52 -16.11 0.32
C ASP A 27 -23.79 -16.98 0.33
N ARG A 28 -24.49 -17.00 1.47
CA ARG A 28 -25.76 -17.73 1.60
C ARG A 28 -26.87 -17.19 0.70
N LEU A 29 -26.82 -15.91 0.34
CA LEU A 29 -27.78 -15.28 -0.56
C LEU A 29 -27.44 -15.47 -2.04
N GLN A 30 -26.30 -16.11 -2.35
CA GLN A 30 -25.85 -16.40 -3.71
C GLN A 30 -25.76 -15.15 -4.62
N LYS A 31 -25.49 -13.98 -4.04
CA LYS A 31 -25.27 -12.72 -4.78
C LYS A 31 -23.83 -12.58 -5.24
N PHE A 32 -22.89 -13.16 -4.50
CA PHE A 32 -21.47 -13.16 -4.82
C PHE A 32 -21.02 -14.54 -5.29
N VAL A 33 -20.01 -14.56 -6.16
CA VAL A 33 -19.29 -15.77 -6.53
C VAL A 33 -18.58 -16.29 -5.28
N ASN A 34 -18.58 -17.61 -5.05
CA ASN A 34 -17.78 -18.18 -3.98
C ASN A 34 -16.31 -17.85 -4.24
N THR A 35 -15.62 -17.27 -3.26
CA THR A 35 -14.25 -16.78 -3.45
C THR A 35 -13.29 -17.54 -2.59
N THR A 36 -12.33 -18.24 -3.20
CA THR A 36 -11.20 -18.84 -2.49
C THR A 36 -10.01 -17.87 -2.53
N LYS A 37 -9.41 -17.60 -1.39
CA LYS A 37 -8.22 -16.75 -1.25
C LYS A 37 -7.10 -17.52 -0.55
N VAL A 38 -5.88 -17.26 -0.99
CA VAL A 38 -4.65 -17.68 -0.32
C VAL A 38 -4.06 -16.42 0.30
N LEU A 39 -3.98 -16.36 1.63
CA LEU A 39 -3.60 -15.15 2.34
C LEU A 39 -2.19 -15.29 2.93
N PRO A 40 -1.29 -14.32 2.72
CA PRO A 40 0.03 -14.37 3.33
C PRO A 40 -0.07 -14.01 4.82
N PHE A 41 0.67 -14.72 5.67
CA PHE A 41 0.70 -14.49 7.12
C PHE A 41 2.14 -14.44 7.63
N LYS A 42 2.32 -14.12 8.91
CA LYS A 42 3.64 -14.10 9.55
C LYS A 42 3.92 -15.45 10.20
N GLU A 43 4.98 -16.12 9.76
CA GLU A 43 5.43 -17.37 10.37
C GLU A 43 5.85 -17.19 11.84
N ASN A 44 6.47 -16.04 12.16
CA ASN A 44 6.95 -15.72 13.51
C ASN A 44 5.83 -15.21 14.46
N GLY A 45 4.56 -15.34 14.05
CA GLY A 45 3.40 -14.90 14.82
C GLY A 45 3.03 -13.41 14.67
N GLY A 46 1.88 -13.06 15.24
CA GLY A 46 1.26 -11.73 15.17
C GLY A 46 0.08 -11.65 14.20
N ALA A 47 -0.61 -10.51 14.21
CA ALA A 47 -1.75 -10.28 13.31
C ALA A 47 -1.31 -9.67 11.97
N VAL A 48 -2.00 -10.08 10.90
CA VAL A 48 -1.95 -9.47 9.57
C VAL A 48 -3.39 -9.15 9.16
N PHE A 49 -3.60 -7.94 8.66
CA PHE A 49 -4.91 -7.49 8.19
C PHE A 49 -5.02 -7.70 6.68
N HIS A 50 -6.16 -8.23 6.23
CA HIS A 50 -6.45 -8.45 4.83
C HIS A 50 -7.82 -7.88 4.46
N ASP A 51 -7.88 -7.16 3.35
CA ASP A 51 -9.13 -6.71 2.75
C ASP A 51 -9.55 -7.70 1.66
N ILE A 52 -10.69 -8.37 1.87
CA ILE A 52 -11.21 -9.36 0.95
C ILE A 52 -12.32 -8.74 0.11
N LYS A 53 -12.10 -8.66 -1.21
CA LYS A 53 -13.11 -8.22 -2.17
C LYS A 53 -13.73 -9.43 -2.86
N LEU A 54 -15.07 -9.49 -2.87
CA LEU A 54 -15.83 -10.56 -3.51
C LEU A 54 -16.41 -10.09 -4.84
N LEU A 55 -16.41 -10.97 -5.84
CA LEU A 55 -16.98 -10.68 -7.16
C LEU A 55 -18.50 -10.93 -7.13
N ARG A 56 -19.27 -9.98 -7.65
CA ARG A 56 -20.74 -10.12 -7.76
C ARG A 56 -21.10 -11.02 -8.94
N LYS A 57 -22.06 -11.93 -8.77
CA LYS A 57 -22.54 -12.80 -9.86
C LYS A 57 -23.23 -11.98 -10.96
N LYS A 58 -23.02 -12.35 -12.23
CA LYS A 58 -23.78 -11.83 -13.38
C LYS A 58 -25.24 -12.31 -13.26
N ALA A 59 -26.19 -11.48 -13.69
CA ALA A 59 -27.59 -11.87 -13.70
C ALA A 59 -27.79 -13.12 -14.61
N PRO A 60 -28.61 -14.10 -14.19
CA PRO A 60 -28.79 -15.31 -14.96
C PRO A 60 -29.53 -15.04 -16.27
N VAL A 61 -29.04 -15.63 -17.36
CA VAL A 61 -29.72 -15.70 -18.65
C VAL A 61 -30.48 -17.03 -18.77
N THR A 62 -31.56 -17.04 -19.54
CA THR A 62 -32.34 -18.27 -19.76
C THR A 62 -31.89 -18.94 -21.05
N LEU A 63 -31.50 -20.21 -20.96
CA LEU A 63 -31.07 -21.07 -22.05
C LEU A 63 -32.11 -22.17 -22.30
N ASP A 64 -32.18 -22.68 -23.53
CA ASP A 64 -32.95 -23.89 -23.85
C ASP A 64 -32.01 -25.10 -23.90
N SER A 65 -32.24 -26.10 -23.05
CA SER A 65 -31.44 -27.33 -23.02
C SER A 65 -31.43 -28.12 -24.34
N THR A 66 -32.39 -27.88 -25.24
CA THR A 66 -32.55 -28.64 -26.49
C THR A 66 -31.87 -27.97 -27.69
N GLU A 67 -31.32 -26.77 -27.50
CA GLU A 67 -30.62 -25.99 -28.53
C GLU A 67 -29.14 -25.78 -28.15
N THR A 68 -28.31 -25.47 -29.14
CA THR A 68 -26.95 -24.99 -28.87
C THR A 68 -27.02 -23.57 -28.33
N ASN A 69 -26.44 -23.32 -27.17
CA ASN A 69 -26.38 -22.00 -26.56
C ASN A 69 -24.96 -21.47 -26.58
N VAL A 70 -24.78 -20.17 -26.81
CA VAL A 70 -23.46 -19.52 -26.80
C VAL A 70 -23.50 -18.34 -25.83
N ILE A 71 -22.52 -18.28 -24.92
CA ILE A 71 -22.36 -17.19 -23.94
C ILE A 71 -21.00 -16.52 -24.15
N SER A 72 -21.01 -15.23 -24.45
CA SER A 72 -19.78 -14.42 -24.56
C SER A 72 -19.15 -14.14 -23.20
N LEU A 73 -17.82 -14.22 -23.13
CA LEU A 73 -17.00 -13.96 -21.95
C LEU A 73 -16.10 -12.73 -22.19
N GLY A 74 -16.08 -11.80 -21.22
CA GLY A 74 -15.29 -10.57 -21.33
C GLY A 74 -15.87 -9.56 -22.32
N GLU A 75 -17.17 -9.26 -22.23
CA GLU A 75 -17.78 -8.20 -23.05
C GLU A 75 -17.35 -6.82 -22.51
N MET A 76 -16.66 -6.02 -23.34
CA MET A 76 -16.32 -4.62 -23.03
C MET A 76 -16.78 -3.71 -24.18
N GLU A 77 -17.00 -2.43 -23.89
CA GLU A 77 -17.25 -1.43 -24.93
C GLU A 77 -16.01 -1.32 -25.83
N ASP A 78 -16.22 -1.31 -27.14
CA ASP A 78 -15.19 -1.18 -28.19
C ASP A 78 -14.14 -2.30 -28.32
N GLU A 79 -14.27 -3.40 -27.56
CA GLU A 79 -13.42 -4.57 -27.70
C GLU A 79 -14.23 -5.86 -27.89
N ASP A 80 -13.66 -6.78 -28.66
CA ASP A 80 -14.23 -8.11 -28.81
C ASP A 80 -14.19 -8.91 -27.49
N PRO A 81 -15.14 -9.86 -27.31
CA PRO A 81 -15.07 -10.84 -26.24
C PRO A 81 -13.75 -11.59 -26.21
N ILE A 82 -13.32 -12.00 -25.02
CA ILE A 82 -12.13 -12.84 -24.88
C ILE A 82 -12.41 -14.26 -25.34
N ALA A 83 -13.55 -14.81 -24.94
CA ALA A 83 -13.92 -16.18 -25.28
C ALA A 83 -15.44 -16.35 -25.43
N GLU A 84 -15.87 -17.45 -26.05
CA GLU A 84 -17.26 -17.89 -26.10
C GLU A 84 -17.39 -19.26 -25.41
N LEU A 85 -18.44 -19.44 -24.60
CA LEU A 85 -18.83 -20.73 -24.05
C LEU A 85 -19.95 -21.31 -24.92
N GLU A 86 -19.67 -22.37 -25.66
CA GLU A 86 -20.66 -23.12 -26.45
C GLU A 86 -21.15 -24.33 -25.65
N ILE A 87 -22.46 -24.39 -25.42
CA ILE A 87 -23.13 -25.46 -24.71
C ILE A 87 -24.00 -26.22 -25.73
N PRO A 88 -23.61 -27.45 -26.13
CA PRO A 88 -24.38 -28.24 -27.07
C PRO A 88 -25.75 -28.67 -26.52
N PRO A 89 -26.70 -29.06 -27.39
CA PRO A 89 -28.03 -29.50 -26.97
C PRO A 89 -27.99 -30.85 -26.25
N ASN A 90 -28.90 -31.04 -25.31
CA ASN A 90 -29.11 -32.25 -24.50
C ASN A 90 -27.92 -32.63 -23.58
N THR A 91 -27.11 -31.65 -23.18
CA THR A 91 -25.92 -31.85 -22.32
C THR A 91 -26.18 -31.68 -20.83
N PHE A 92 -27.32 -31.09 -20.45
CA PHE A 92 -27.63 -30.82 -19.05
C PHE A 92 -28.14 -32.06 -18.32
N TYR A 93 -27.64 -32.28 -17.11
CA TYR A 93 -28.08 -33.36 -16.24
C TYR A 93 -28.13 -32.93 -14.77
N ARG A 94 -28.96 -33.61 -13.97
CA ARG A 94 -29.07 -33.39 -12.52
C ARG A 94 -27.93 -34.07 -11.77
N LYS A 95 -27.72 -33.71 -10.51
CA LYS A 95 -26.70 -34.34 -9.66
C LYS A 95 -26.85 -35.85 -9.48
N ASN A 96 -28.06 -36.39 -9.66
CA ASN A 96 -28.34 -37.83 -9.63
C ASN A 96 -28.02 -38.55 -10.97
N GLY A 97 -27.57 -37.82 -12.00
CA GLY A 97 -27.25 -38.35 -13.32
C GLY A 97 -28.43 -38.36 -14.31
N GLU A 98 -29.63 -37.91 -13.92
CA GLU A 98 -30.78 -37.84 -14.83
C GLU A 98 -30.62 -36.69 -15.83
N ALA A 99 -30.83 -36.97 -17.12
CA ALA A 99 -30.85 -35.94 -18.16
C ALA A 99 -31.96 -34.91 -17.89
N TYR A 100 -31.63 -33.62 -18.02
CA TYR A 100 -32.55 -32.52 -17.83
C TYR A 100 -32.96 -31.93 -19.19
N ARG A 101 -34.27 -31.81 -19.40
CA ARG A 101 -34.85 -31.15 -20.59
C ARG A 101 -35.80 -30.06 -20.15
N GLY A 102 -35.47 -28.83 -20.46
CA GLY A 102 -36.25 -27.65 -20.14
C GLY A 102 -35.42 -26.38 -20.23
N LYS A 103 -35.95 -25.30 -19.66
CA LYS A 103 -35.18 -24.05 -19.56
C LYS A 103 -34.16 -24.14 -18.44
N VAL A 104 -32.99 -23.59 -18.68
CA VAL A 104 -31.87 -23.51 -17.73
C VAL A 104 -31.60 -22.05 -17.43
N LYS A 105 -31.46 -21.69 -16.15
CA LYS A 105 -30.92 -20.40 -15.75
C LYS A 105 -29.41 -20.52 -15.63
N ALA A 106 -28.69 -19.78 -16.46
CA ALA A 106 -27.24 -19.76 -16.50
C ALA A 106 -26.70 -18.42 -16.02
N SER A 107 -25.97 -18.43 -14.91
CA SER A 107 -25.18 -17.29 -14.43
C SER A 107 -23.71 -17.59 -14.70
N VAL A 108 -23.14 -16.91 -15.69
CA VAL A 108 -21.71 -17.00 -16.02
C VAL A 108 -21.06 -15.66 -15.70
N THR A 109 -20.12 -15.68 -14.76
CA THR A 109 -19.42 -14.47 -14.29
C THR A 109 -17.96 -14.56 -14.69
N PHE A 110 -17.53 -13.67 -15.57
CA PHE A 110 -16.16 -13.61 -16.07
C PHE A 110 -15.36 -12.53 -15.36
N LEU A 111 -14.13 -12.87 -14.98
CA LEU A 111 -13.13 -11.97 -14.45
C LEU A 111 -12.17 -11.62 -15.59
N ASP A 112 -12.32 -10.40 -16.10
CA ASP A 112 -11.58 -9.90 -17.24
C ASP A 112 -10.23 -9.29 -16.80
N PRO A 113 -9.09 -9.84 -17.24
CA PRO A 113 -7.78 -9.31 -16.87
C PRO A 113 -7.42 -8.00 -17.57
N ARG A 114 -8.16 -7.57 -18.60
CA ARG A 114 -7.97 -6.24 -19.22
C ARG A 114 -8.31 -5.10 -18.25
N ASN A 115 -9.15 -5.38 -17.26
CA ASN A 115 -9.45 -4.43 -16.19
C ASN A 115 -8.56 -4.71 -14.96
N ILE A 116 -7.53 -3.89 -14.74
CA ILE A 116 -6.59 -4.06 -13.60
C ILE A 116 -7.27 -4.10 -12.22
N SER A 117 -8.43 -3.48 -12.06
CA SER A 117 -9.16 -3.51 -10.78
C SER A 117 -9.66 -4.90 -10.41
N THR A 118 -9.78 -5.81 -11.38
CA THR A 118 -10.21 -7.20 -11.15
C THR A 118 -9.15 -8.03 -10.44
N ALA A 119 -7.88 -7.61 -10.46
CA ALA A 119 -6.78 -8.30 -9.76
C ALA A 119 -7.05 -8.50 -8.25
N ALA A 120 -7.79 -7.58 -7.61
CA ALA A 120 -8.11 -7.70 -6.18
C ALA A 120 -9.21 -8.74 -5.87
N VAL A 121 -10.06 -9.06 -6.85
CA VAL A 121 -11.16 -10.04 -6.71
C VAL A 121 -10.82 -11.41 -7.30
N THR A 122 -9.58 -11.59 -7.78
CA THR A 122 -9.01 -12.83 -8.30
C THR A 122 -9.20 -14.02 -7.36
N GLN A 123 -9.40 -15.20 -7.94
CA GLN A 123 -9.50 -16.44 -7.20
C GLN A 123 -8.10 -17.02 -6.97
N SER A 124 -7.83 -17.42 -5.72
CA SER A 124 -6.54 -17.95 -5.30
C SER A 124 -5.33 -17.03 -5.59
N ASP A 125 -4.14 -17.60 -5.67
CA ASP A 125 -2.83 -16.99 -5.99
C ASP A 125 -2.27 -17.45 -7.35
N LEU A 126 -3.11 -18.05 -8.21
CA LEU A 126 -2.76 -18.51 -9.56
C LEU A 126 -1.55 -19.46 -9.57
N ASN A 127 -1.53 -20.46 -8.68
CA ASN A 127 -0.49 -21.50 -8.66
C ASN A 127 -1.08 -22.89 -8.94
N PHE A 128 -0.29 -23.76 -9.57
CA PHE A 128 -0.58 -25.18 -9.80
C PHE A 128 0.58 -26.05 -9.32
N VAL A 129 0.37 -27.36 -9.29
CA VAL A 129 1.40 -28.36 -8.98
C VAL A 129 1.69 -29.14 -10.24
N ASP A 130 2.96 -29.27 -10.61
CA ASP A 130 3.38 -30.05 -11.78
C ASP A 130 3.45 -31.58 -11.49
N GLU A 131 3.94 -32.35 -12.46
CA GLU A 131 4.05 -33.81 -12.34
C GLU A 131 5.08 -34.24 -11.29
N GLU A 132 6.09 -33.40 -11.05
CA GLU A 132 7.15 -33.57 -10.07
C GLU A 132 6.74 -33.21 -8.64
N GLY A 133 5.62 -32.51 -8.48
CA GLY A 133 5.10 -32.07 -7.18
C GLY A 133 5.54 -30.66 -6.77
N ASP A 134 6.18 -29.93 -7.67
CA ASP A 134 6.66 -28.56 -7.46
C ASP A 134 5.55 -27.54 -7.78
N ILE A 135 5.55 -26.42 -7.05
CA ILE A 135 4.54 -25.36 -7.23
C ILE A 135 5.01 -24.37 -8.30
N PHE A 136 4.21 -24.21 -9.35
CA PHE A 136 4.47 -23.30 -10.46
C PHE A 136 3.36 -22.25 -10.64
N PRO A 137 3.71 -21.04 -11.10
CA PRO A 137 2.74 -20.00 -11.31
C PRO A 137 2.07 -20.10 -12.69
N LEU A 138 0.81 -19.70 -12.70
CA LEU A 138 0.02 -19.46 -13.89
C LEU A 138 0.03 -17.97 -14.23
N ARG A 139 -0.03 -17.71 -15.54
CA ARG A 139 -0.38 -16.43 -16.12
C ARG A 139 -1.81 -16.50 -16.65
N THR A 140 -2.64 -15.56 -16.23
CA THR A 140 -4.06 -15.57 -16.57
C THR A 140 -4.45 -14.77 -17.81
N TYR A 141 -5.33 -15.37 -18.63
CA TYR A 141 -6.08 -14.71 -19.70
C TYR A 141 -7.56 -14.54 -19.36
N GLY A 142 -8.01 -15.08 -18.23
CA GLY A 142 -9.33 -14.81 -17.68
C GLY A 142 -9.92 -16.00 -16.94
N MET A 143 -10.68 -15.67 -15.90
CA MET A 143 -11.30 -16.65 -15.01
C MET A 143 -12.81 -16.57 -15.15
N PHE A 144 -13.52 -17.68 -15.02
CA PHE A 144 -14.97 -17.64 -15.02
C PHE A 144 -15.61 -18.61 -14.04
N SER A 145 -16.71 -18.13 -13.45
CA SER A 145 -17.60 -18.96 -12.65
C SER A 145 -18.84 -19.30 -13.45
N VAL A 146 -19.25 -20.56 -13.40
CA VAL A 146 -20.46 -21.05 -14.06
C VAL A 146 -21.45 -21.59 -13.04
N ASP A 147 -22.68 -21.10 -13.09
CA ASP A 147 -23.76 -21.59 -12.25
C ASP A 147 -25.01 -21.86 -13.09
N PHE A 148 -25.35 -23.14 -13.23
CA PHE A 148 -26.54 -23.60 -13.93
C PHE A 148 -27.58 -24.11 -12.95
N THR A 149 -28.82 -23.66 -13.11
CA THR A 149 -29.97 -24.11 -12.34
C THR A 149 -31.17 -24.39 -13.23
N ASP A 150 -32.17 -25.11 -12.70
CA ASP A 150 -33.49 -25.26 -13.32
C ASP A 150 -34.20 -23.91 -13.56
N GLU A 151 -35.37 -23.95 -14.23
CA GLU A 151 -36.16 -22.75 -14.54
C GLU A 151 -36.59 -21.99 -13.27
N GLN A 152 -36.81 -22.70 -12.17
CA GLN A 152 -37.23 -22.13 -10.88
C GLN A 152 -36.05 -21.50 -10.11
N GLY A 153 -34.80 -21.86 -10.44
CA GLY A 153 -33.60 -21.47 -9.70
C GLY A 153 -33.39 -22.28 -8.42
N THR A 154 -33.99 -23.47 -8.32
CA THR A 154 -34.01 -24.29 -7.11
C THR A 154 -32.96 -25.40 -7.11
N GLU A 155 -32.83 -26.13 -8.22
CA GLU A 155 -31.89 -27.25 -8.35
C GLU A 155 -30.70 -26.85 -9.23
N SER A 156 -29.47 -27.14 -8.78
CA SER A 156 -28.27 -26.97 -9.60
C SER A 156 -28.12 -28.08 -10.63
N LEU A 157 -27.81 -27.71 -11.86
CA LEU A 157 -27.60 -28.61 -13.00
C LEU A 157 -26.11 -28.71 -13.34
N ASN A 158 -25.71 -29.86 -13.84
CA ASN A 158 -24.39 -30.13 -14.41
C ASN A 158 -24.49 -30.14 -15.94
N ALA A 159 -23.36 -30.05 -16.64
CA ALA A 159 -23.31 -30.08 -18.09
C ALA A 159 -22.05 -30.80 -18.58
N GLU A 160 -22.20 -31.64 -19.60
CA GLU A 160 -21.09 -32.31 -20.31
C GLU A 160 -20.84 -31.69 -21.69
N ASP A 161 -19.68 -32.00 -22.28
CA ASP A 161 -19.29 -31.58 -23.63
C ASP A 161 -19.37 -30.06 -23.90
N VAL A 162 -19.16 -29.25 -22.86
CA VAL A 162 -19.15 -27.79 -23.00
C VAL A 162 -17.83 -27.35 -23.62
N LYS A 163 -17.89 -26.49 -24.64
CA LYS A 163 -16.71 -26.01 -25.36
C LYS A 163 -16.40 -24.56 -25.03
N VAL A 164 -15.13 -24.26 -24.81
CA VAL A 164 -14.61 -22.89 -24.73
C VAL A 164 -13.91 -22.55 -26.02
N HIS A 165 -14.31 -21.44 -26.64
CA HIS A 165 -13.66 -20.86 -27.80
C HIS A 165 -12.94 -19.58 -27.36
N LEU A 166 -11.65 -19.68 -27.05
CA LEU A 166 -10.80 -18.53 -26.75
C LEU A 166 -10.30 -17.90 -28.05
N ASP A 167 -10.51 -16.59 -28.23
CA ASP A 167 -10.03 -15.90 -29.43
C ASP A 167 -8.50 -15.80 -29.40
N ALA A 168 -7.84 -16.40 -30.38
CA ALA A 168 -6.38 -16.38 -30.51
C ALA A 168 -5.84 -14.95 -30.68
N ALA A 169 -6.65 -14.00 -31.17
CA ALA A 169 -6.26 -12.60 -31.26
C ALA A 169 -6.07 -11.95 -29.88
N GLN A 170 -6.62 -12.52 -28.81
CA GLN A 170 -6.47 -12.00 -27.45
C GLN A 170 -5.19 -12.51 -26.76
N VAL A 171 -4.59 -13.59 -27.27
CA VAL A 171 -3.32 -14.14 -26.80
C VAL A 171 -2.17 -13.46 -27.54
N LYS A 172 -1.53 -12.47 -26.90
CA LYS A 172 -0.52 -11.62 -27.56
C LYS A 172 0.90 -12.16 -27.51
N VAL A 173 1.20 -13.03 -26.56
CA VAL A 173 2.49 -13.71 -26.47
C VAL A 173 2.39 -14.97 -27.34
N PRO A 174 3.10 -15.06 -28.47
CA PRO A 174 2.91 -16.14 -29.43
C PRO A 174 3.14 -17.53 -28.84
N GLU A 175 4.08 -17.67 -27.91
CA GLU A 175 4.40 -18.92 -27.21
C GLU A 175 3.18 -19.45 -26.44
N HIS A 176 2.39 -18.55 -25.85
CA HIS A 176 1.22 -18.91 -25.04
C HIS A 176 0.08 -19.51 -25.86
N LEU A 177 0.06 -19.37 -27.18
CA LEU A 177 -0.94 -20.02 -28.04
C LEU A 177 -0.85 -21.55 -28.01
N GLN A 178 0.36 -22.09 -27.76
CA GLN A 178 0.61 -23.54 -27.74
C GLN A 178 0.54 -24.13 -26.32
N GLU A 179 0.74 -23.30 -25.31
CA GLU A 179 0.80 -23.71 -23.89
C GLU A 179 -0.52 -23.47 -23.14
N MET A 180 -1.52 -22.89 -23.81
CA MET A 180 -2.83 -22.58 -23.22
C MET A 180 -3.54 -23.84 -22.74
N LYS A 181 -3.96 -23.82 -21.48
CA LYS A 181 -4.69 -24.90 -20.83
C LYS A 181 -5.93 -24.37 -20.12
N LEU A 182 -6.91 -25.26 -19.97
CA LEU A 182 -8.08 -25.03 -19.14
C LEU A 182 -7.78 -25.56 -17.75
N TRP A 183 -8.09 -24.76 -16.73
CA TRP A 183 -7.84 -25.11 -15.34
C TRP A 183 -9.11 -25.04 -14.52
N SER A 184 -9.21 -25.87 -13.48
CA SER A 184 -10.28 -25.84 -12.49
C SER A 184 -9.71 -25.64 -11.08
N LEU A 185 -10.35 -24.79 -10.26
CA LEU A 185 -9.84 -24.47 -8.94
C LEU A 185 -10.20 -25.56 -7.93
N ASN A 186 -9.20 -26.09 -7.22
CA ASN A 186 -9.42 -26.88 -6.02
C ASN A 186 -9.57 -25.95 -4.80
N PRO A 187 -10.76 -25.87 -4.18
CA PRO A 187 -11.00 -24.95 -3.07
C PRO A 187 -10.33 -25.39 -1.76
N GLU A 188 -9.93 -26.66 -1.63
CA GLU A 188 -9.29 -27.19 -0.42
C GLU A 188 -7.81 -26.80 -0.37
N THR A 189 -7.10 -26.98 -1.48
CA THR A 189 -5.66 -26.64 -1.60
C THR A 189 -5.44 -25.20 -2.06
N GLY A 190 -6.45 -24.57 -2.65
CA GLY A 190 -6.32 -23.28 -3.32
C GLY A 190 -5.39 -23.38 -4.53
N LEU A 191 -5.22 -24.54 -5.15
CA LEU A 191 -4.37 -24.71 -6.33
C LEU A 191 -5.24 -24.96 -7.55
N TRP A 192 -4.76 -24.52 -8.70
CA TRP A 192 -5.37 -24.79 -9.99
C TRP A 192 -4.93 -26.17 -10.46
N GLU A 193 -5.88 -26.94 -10.95
CA GLU A 193 -5.64 -28.26 -11.53
C GLU A 193 -6.02 -28.25 -13.00
N GLU A 194 -5.23 -28.95 -13.81
CA GLU A 194 -5.47 -29.04 -15.24
C GLU A 194 -6.77 -29.79 -15.54
N GLU A 195 -7.63 -29.19 -16.35
CA GLU A 195 -8.91 -29.75 -16.79
C GLU A 195 -8.86 -30.25 -18.23
N GLY A 196 -8.10 -29.57 -19.11
CA GLY A 196 -7.93 -29.98 -20.49
C GLY A 196 -7.08 -29.05 -21.34
N ASP A 197 -6.65 -29.56 -22.48
CA ASP A 197 -5.84 -28.82 -23.47
C ASP A 197 -6.71 -28.04 -24.46
N PHE A 198 -6.10 -27.01 -25.06
CA PHE A 198 -6.69 -26.26 -26.16
C PHE A 198 -6.14 -26.71 -27.52
N ASN A 199 -7.04 -26.85 -28.50
CA ASN A 199 -6.69 -27.12 -29.89
C ASN A 199 -6.96 -25.90 -30.76
N LEU A 200 -6.04 -25.60 -31.67
CA LEU A 200 -6.20 -24.45 -32.58
C LEU A 200 -7.14 -24.81 -33.73
N GLU A 201 -8.31 -24.18 -33.77
CA GLU A 201 -9.31 -24.34 -34.81
C GLU A 201 -9.50 -23.05 -35.61
N LYS A 202 -9.50 -23.19 -36.95
CA LYS A 202 -9.83 -22.09 -37.86
C LYS A 202 -11.32 -22.16 -38.19
N SER A 203 -12.09 -21.22 -37.65
CA SER A 203 -13.53 -21.14 -37.94
C SER A 203 -13.83 -20.09 -39.01
N ARG A 204 -14.59 -20.46 -40.03
CA ARG A 204 -15.16 -19.52 -41.01
C ARG A 204 -16.60 -19.23 -40.60
N ARG A 205 -16.84 -18.17 -39.82
CA ARG A 205 -18.22 -17.67 -39.61
C ARG A 205 -18.72 -16.94 -40.85
N HIS A 206 -20.01 -17.11 -41.13
CA HIS A 206 -20.74 -16.72 -42.34
C HIS A 206 -20.98 -15.18 -42.47
N LYS A 207 -19.96 -14.34 -42.25
CA LYS A 207 -19.91 -12.91 -42.69
C LYS A 207 -18.55 -12.32 -42.28
N ARG A 208 -17.67 -12.11 -43.28
CA ARG A 208 -16.46 -11.25 -43.28
C ARG A 208 -15.69 -11.12 -41.94
N GLU A 209 -15.06 -12.19 -41.47
CA GLU A 209 -13.78 -12.19 -40.74
C GLU A 209 -13.36 -13.64 -40.46
N GLU A 210 -12.15 -14.05 -40.90
CA GLU A 210 -11.57 -15.34 -40.52
C GLU A 210 -10.96 -15.19 -39.11
N ARG A 211 -11.71 -15.60 -38.07
CA ARG A 211 -11.21 -15.62 -36.67
C ARG A 211 -10.67 -17.01 -36.34
N THR A 212 -9.53 -17.04 -35.64
CA THR A 212 -8.90 -18.27 -35.18
C THR A 212 -9.19 -18.44 -33.70
N PHE A 213 -9.67 -19.62 -33.30
CA PHE A 213 -10.00 -19.90 -31.92
C PHE A 213 -9.12 -21.04 -31.38
N LEU A 214 -8.80 -20.94 -30.11
CA LEU A 214 -8.36 -22.07 -29.30
C LEU A 214 -9.62 -22.71 -28.71
N VAL A 215 -9.83 -24.00 -28.97
CA VAL A 215 -11.01 -24.74 -28.53
C VAL A 215 -10.63 -25.79 -27.49
N GLY A 216 -11.21 -25.66 -26.30
CA GLY A 216 -11.04 -26.59 -25.18
C GLY A 216 -12.39 -27.18 -24.77
N ASN A 217 -12.42 -28.46 -24.39
CA ASN A 217 -13.61 -29.12 -23.88
C ASN A 217 -13.57 -29.15 -22.35
N MET A 218 -14.72 -29.02 -21.71
CA MET A 218 -14.84 -29.10 -20.26
C MET A 218 -16.11 -29.83 -19.84
N GLU A 219 -16.09 -30.31 -18.60
CA GLU A 219 -17.28 -30.83 -17.92
C GLU A 219 -17.57 -30.02 -16.65
N ILE A 220 -18.84 -29.65 -16.47
CA ILE A 220 -19.28 -28.84 -15.33
C ILE A 220 -20.00 -29.76 -14.33
N LYS A 221 -19.27 -30.13 -13.27
CA LYS A 221 -19.74 -30.96 -12.16
C LYS A 221 -19.74 -30.17 -10.84
N GLU A 222 -18.84 -30.55 -9.93
CA GLU A 222 -18.65 -29.93 -8.62
C GLU A 222 -17.78 -28.67 -8.73
N ARG A 223 -16.73 -28.73 -9.56
CA ARG A 223 -15.90 -27.57 -9.89
C ARG A 223 -16.65 -26.65 -10.84
N ARG A 224 -16.74 -25.38 -10.44
CA ARG A 224 -17.52 -24.33 -11.12
C ARG A 224 -16.74 -23.04 -11.29
N LEU A 225 -15.43 -23.08 -11.04
CA LEU A 225 -14.48 -22.00 -11.24
C LEU A 225 -13.41 -22.52 -12.17
N PHE A 226 -13.35 -21.91 -13.35
CA PHE A 226 -12.45 -22.28 -14.43
C PHE A 226 -11.56 -21.11 -14.81
N ASN A 227 -10.43 -21.40 -15.44
CA ASN A 227 -9.43 -20.41 -15.80
C ASN A 227 -8.75 -20.76 -17.13
N LEU A 228 -8.41 -19.72 -17.90
CA LEU A 228 -7.79 -19.80 -19.22
C LEU A 228 -6.35 -19.32 -19.12
N ASP A 229 -5.43 -20.23 -18.81
CA ASP A 229 -4.12 -19.85 -18.30
C ASP A 229 -2.99 -20.67 -18.92
N VAL A 230 -1.79 -20.10 -18.86
CA VAL A 230 -0.54 -20.75 -19.26
C VAL A 230 0.40 -20.85 -18.07
N PRO A 231 1.14 -21.96 -17.91
CA PRO A 231 2.32 -21.99 -17.05
C PRO A 231 3.35 -20.95 -17.52
N GLU A 232 3.94 -20.16 -16.60
CA GLU A 232 4.96 -19.17 -16.97
C GLU A 232 6.18 -19.28 -16.05
N ASN A 233 7.32 -19.63 -16.65
CA ASN A 233 8.55 -19.93 -15.92
C ASN A 233 9.49 -18.73 -15.77
N ARG A 234 9.28 -17.65 -16.53
CA ARG A 234 10.13 -16.45 -16.49
C ARG A 234 9.86 -15.62 -15.25
N ARG A 235 10.62 -15.89 -14.19
CA ARG A 235 10.40 -15.37 -12.83
C ARG A 235 11.60 -14.59 -12.31
N CYS A 236 11.32 -13.62 -11.45
CA CYS A 236 12.27 -12.84 -10.68
C CYS A 236 11.67 -12.48 -9.31
N TYR A 237 12.49 -11.94 -8.41
CA TYR A 237 12.03 -11.34 -7.15
C TYR A 237 12.27 -9.83 -7.14
N VAL A 238 11.30 -9.09 -6.63
CA VAL A 238 11.41 -7.64 -6.41
C VAL A 238 11.62 -7.38 -4.92
N LYS A 239 12.71 -6.71 -4.58
CA LYS A 239 13.03 -6.33 -3.20
C LYS A 239 12.36 -5.01 -2.83
N VAL A 240 11.52 -5.06 -1.81
CA VAL A 240 10.78 -3.90 -1.29
C VAL A 240 10.94 -3.79 0.21
N ARG A 241 11.14 -2.57 0.72
CA ARG A 241 11.14 -2.26 2.16
C ARG A 241 10.13 -1.17 2.45
N ALA A 242 9.54 -1.22 3.64
CA ALA A 242 8.62 -0.21 4.13
C ALA A 242 9.20 0.50 5.34
N TYR A 243 8.96 1.81 5.46
CA TYR A 243 9.51 2.67 6.52
C TYR A 243 8.41 3.48 7.21
N ARG A 244 8.67 3.95 8.43
CA ARG A 244 7.77 4.86 9.15
C ARG A 244 7.73 6.27 8.57
N SER A 245 8.79 6.69 7.87
CA SER A 245 8.91 8.06 7.36
C SER A 245 9.68 8.10 6.04
N GLU A 246 9.61 9.25 5.36
CA GLU A 246 10.36 9.57 4.14
C GLU A 246 11.89 9.72 4.35
N ARG A 247 12.39 9.50 5.57
CA ARG A 247 13.84 9.52 5.86
C ARG A 247 14.54 8.22 5.53
N PHE A 248 13.80 7.12 5.42
CA PHE A 248 14.31 5.80 5.06
C PHE A 248 15.49 5.31 5.92
N LEU A 249 15.44 5.59 7.23
CA LEU A 249 16.45 5.11 8.17
C LEU A 249 16.24 3.62 8.48
N GLN A 250 17.31 2.86 8.63
CA GLN A 250 17.24 1.43 8.97
C GLN A 250 16.45 1.18 10.26
N SER A 251 16.58 2.05 11.27
CA SER A 251 15.84 1.98 12.53
C SER A 251 14.33 2.26 12.40
N GLU A 252 13.91 2.84 11.28
CA GLU A 252 12.52 3.18 10.98
C GLU A 252 11.85 2.16 10.05
N GLN A 253 12.53 1.08 9.68
CA GLN A 253 11.93 0.03 8.86
C GLN A 253 10.82 -0.69 9.64
N ILE A 254 9.68 -0.89 8.98
CA ILE A 254 8.49 -1.53 9.57
C ILE A 254 8.25 -2.92 8.98
N GLN A 255 7.80 -3.82 9.85
CA GLN A 255 7.48 -5.21 9.54
C GLN A 255 5.97 -5.42 9.53
N GLY A 256 5.49 -6.42 8.80
CA GLY A 256 4.06 -6.71 8.71
C GLY A 256 3.29 -5.90 7.69
N VAL A 257 3.98 -5.24 6.74
CA VAL A 257 3.33 -4.61 5.58
C VAL A 257 3.11 -5.69 4.54
N VAL A 258 1.91 -5.78 3.98
CA VAL A 258 1.64 -6.64 2.81
C VAL A 258 2.08 -5.88 1.58
N ILE A 259 3.13 -6.38 0.92
CA ILE A 259 3.58 -5.88 -0.39
C ILE A 259 2.95 -6.76 -1.45
N SER A 260 2.28 -6.13 -2.41
CA SER A 260 1.61 -6.82 -3.51
C SER A 260 2.18 -6.39 -4.85
N VAL A 261 2.41 -7.34 -5.75
CA VAL A 261 2.86 -7.10 -7.11
C VAL A 261 1.81 -7.59 -8.09
N ILE A 262 1.36 -6.73 -9.00
CA ILE A 262 0.51 -7.07 -10.14
C ILE A 262 1.37 -7.01 -11.40
N ASN A 263 1.60 -8.15 -12.04
CA ASN A 263 2.27 -8.20 -13.34
C ASN A 263 1.30 -7.85 -14.46
N THR A 264 1.70 -6.94 -15.33
CA THR A 264 0.90 -6.43 -16.45
C THR A 264 1.66 -6.51 -17.76
N GLU A 265 0.95 -6.75 -18.86
CA GLU A 265 1.46 -6.57 -20.22
C GLU A 265 1.41 -5.09 -20.61
N PRO A 266 2.51 -4.48 -21.07
CA PRO A 266 2.46 -3.16 -21.67
C PRO A 266 1.78 -3.21 -23.04
N GLU A 267 1.02 -2.17 -23.37
CA GLU A 267 0.44 -2.04 -24.70
C GLU A 267 1.53 -1.71 -25.75
N PRO A 268 1.56 -2.38 -26.92
CA PRO A 268 2.50 -2.04 -27.98
C PRO A 268 2.36 -0.57 -28.39
N GLY A 269 3.43 0.21 -28.24
CA GLY A 269 3.48 1.63 -28.62
C GLY A 269 3.02 2.63 -27.56
N PHE A 270 2.44 2.19 -26.43
CA PHE A 270 2.10 3.05 -25.29
C PHE A 270 2.79 2.60 -24.02
N SER A 271 3.80 3.36 -23.58
CA SER A 271 4.49 3.10 -22.30
C SER A 271 3.62 3.37 -21.07
N SER A 272 2.40 3.90 -21.21
CA SER A 272 1.57 4.40 -20.10
C SER A 272 0.39 3.50 -19.70
N ASN A 273 -0.26 2.76 -20.63
CA ASN A 273 -1.41 1.92 -20.30
C ASN A 273 -1.08 0.41 -20.36
N PRO A 274 -1.26 -0.34 -19.25
CA PRO A 274 -1.21 -1.80 -19.31
C PRO A 274 -2.46 -2.32 -20.05
N ARG A 275 -2.26 -3.28 -20.96
CA ARG A 275 -3.37 -3.88 -21.72
C ARG A 275 -4.17 -4.87 -20.87
N ALA A 276 -3.47 -5.68 -20.08
CA ALA A 276 -4.06 -6.65 -19.17
C ALA A 276 -3.08 -7.01 -18.04
N TRP A 277 -3.61 -7.36 -16.88
CA TRP A 277 -2.83 -8.00 -15.82
C TRP A 277 -2.81 -9.52 -16.04
N GLY A 278 -1.74 -10.20 -15.61
CA GLY A 278 -1.59 -11.65 -15.82
C GLY A 278 -1.23 -12.43 -14.55
N ARG A 279 -0.73 -11.76 -13.51
CA ARG A 279 -0.47 -12.39 -12.21
C ARG A 279 -0.54 -11.36 -11.10
N PHE A 280 -0.92 -11.83 -9.92
CA PHE A 280 -0.82 -11.09 -8.67
C PHE A 280 -0.13 -11.98 -7.63
N ASP A 281 0.79 -11.40 -6.86
CA ASP A 281 1.42 -12.08 -5.73
C ASP A 281 1.58 -11.12 -4.54
N SER A 282 1.72 -11.65 -3.32
CA SER A 282 1.81 -10.84 -2.10
C SER A 282 2.65 -11.48 -1.01
N VAL A 283 3.54 -10.69 -0.40
CA VAL A 283 4.43 -11.13 0.68
C VAL A 283 4.40 -10.11 1.82
N VAL A 284 4.46 -10.61 3.06
CA VAL A 284 4.50 -9.77 4.26
C VAL A 284 5.94 -9.38 4.57
N THR A 285 6.21 -8.10 4.86
CA THR A 285 7.57 -7.62 5.16
C THR A 285 8.11 -8.20 6.47
N GLY A 286 9.30 -8.79 6.41
CA GLY A 286 10.10 -9.18 7.56
C GLY A 286 11.15 -8.14 7.97
N PRO A 287 12.14 -8.50 8.81
CA PRO A 287 13.20 -7.59 9.27
C PRO A 287 14.07 -7.05 8.13
N ASN A 288 14.21 -7.79 7.03
CA ASN A 288 14.96 -7.38 5.85
C ASN A 288 14.08 -6.86 4.69
N GLY A 289 12.78 -6.67 4.92
CA GLY A 289 11.80 -6.29 3.88
C GLY A 289 11.08 -7.50 3.31
N ALA A 290 10.54 -7.36 2.10
CA ALA A 290 9.88 -8.41 1.33
C ALA A 290 10.61 -8.67 0.00
N CYS A 291 10.58 -9.92 -0.43
CA CYS A 291 11.01 -10.38 -1.75
C CYS A 291 9.79 -10.96 -2.45
N VAL A 292 9.20 -10.17 -3.34
CA VAL A 292 7.92 -10.54 -3.96
C VAL A 292 8.21 -11.16 -5.33
N PRO A 293 7.72 -12.38 -5.62
CA PRO A 293 7.88 -12.99 -6.92
C PRO A 293 7.08 -12.22 -7.98
N ALA A 294 7.63 -12.16 -9.19
CA ALA A 294 7.02 -11.48 -10.32
C ALA A 294 7.54 -12.06 -11.64
N PHE A 295 6.76 -11.91 -12.71
CA PHE A 295 7.24 -12.20 -14.06
C PHE A 295 8.20 -11.12 -14.56
N CYS A 296 9.26 -11.55 -15.24
CA CYS A 296 10.31 -10.70 -15.78
C CYS A 296 10.89 -11.33 -17.05
N ASP A 297 11.57 -10.55 -17.89
CA ASP A 297 12.20 -11.09 -19.09
C ASP A 297 13.66 -10.63 -19.21
N GLU A 298 14.50 -11.49 -19.78
CA GLU A 298 15.94 -11.26 -19.95
C GLU A 298 16.27 -10.51 -21.24
N GLN A 299 15.52 -10.78 -22.31
CA GLN A 299 15.81 -10.25 -23.65
C GLN A 299 15.08 -8.93 -23.88
N ASN A 300 13.83 -8.83 -23.45
CA ASN A 300 13.00 -7.64 -23.60
C ASN A 300 12.60 -7.07 -22.23
N PRO A 301 13.31 -6.04 -21.73
CA PRO A 301 12.99 -5.33 -20.49
C PRO A 301 11.55 -4.83 -20.39
N GLU A 302 10.90 -4.58 -21.54
CA GLU A 302 9.53 -4.11 -21.65
C GLU A 302 8.52 -5.23 -21.93
N ALA A 303 8.91 -6.51 -21.87
CA ALA A 303 7.94 -7.60 -22.03
C ALA A 303 6.91 -7.61 -20.88
N TYR A 304 7.35 -7.29 -19.68
CA TYR A 304 6.54 -7.25 -18.48
C TYR A 304 6.70 -5.92 -17.75
N ALA A 305 5.60 -5.41 -17.21
CA ALA A 305 5.62 -4.36 -16.21
C ALA A 305 5.03 -4.89 -14.90
N ALA A 306 5.39 -4.26 -13.79
CA ALA A 306 4.84 -4.56 -12.48
C ALA A 306 4.28 -3.31 -11.85
N TYR A 307 3.10 -3.46 -11.25
CA TYR A 307 2.46 -2.47 -10.41
C TYR A 307 2.58 -2.92 -8.95
N ILE A 308 3.28 -2.15 -8.13
CA ILE A 308 3.63 -2.54 -6.77
C ILE A 308 2.85 -1.68 -5.79
N LEU A 309 2.21 -2.33 -4.82
CA LEU A 309 1.34 -1.77 -3.79
C LEU A 309 1.86 -2.19 -2.40
N ALA A 310 1.56 -1.37 -1.40
CA ALA A 310 1.88 -1.70 -0.01
C ALA A 310 0.70 -1.32 0.91
N SER A 311 0.32 -2.22 1.82
CA SER A 311 -0.76 -1.99 2.77
C SER A 311 -0.45 -2.53 4.18
N MET A 312 -0.95 -1.85 5.20
CA MET A 312 -0.81 -2.25 6.61
C MET A 312 -2.06 -1.82 7.38
N GLY A 313 -2.74 -2.75 8.05
CA GLY A 313 -3.91 -2.41 8.88
C GLY A 313 -5.09 -1.80 8.11
N GLY A 314 -5.25 -2.14 6.83
CA GLY A 314 -6.26 -1.53 5.95
C GLY A 314 -5.88 -0.14 5.40
N GLU A 315 -4.70 0.39 5.75
CA GLU A 315 -4.15 1.63 5.19
C GLU A 315 -3.18 1.30 4.06
N GLU A 316 -3.28 2.03 2.95
CA GLU A 316 -2.30 2.00 1.85
C GLU A 316 -1.10 2.90 2.19
N LEU A 317 0.13 2.43 1.94
CA LEU A 317 1.35 3.22 2.14
C LEU A 317 1.70 4.01 0.87
N GLU A 318 2.47 5.09 1.01
CA GLU A 318 2.92 5.87 -0.15
C GLU A 318 4.25 5.39 -0.72
N ALA A 319 4.35 5.45 -2.04
CA ALA A 319 5.57 5.21 -2.79
C ALA A 319 6.42 6.49 -2.92
N VAL A 320 7.72 6.34 -3.12
CA VAL A 320 8.64 7.48 -3.31
C VAL A 320 8.28 8.28 -4.57
N PRO A 321 8.26 9.63 -4.54
CA PRO A 321 7.90 10.44 -5.70
C PRO A 321 8.86 10.25 -6.88
N SER A 322 8.28 10.09 -8.08
CA SER A 322 9.02 10.09 -9.34
C SER A 322 9.14 11.48 -9.99
N ALA A 323 8.30 12.45 -9.59
CA ALA A 323 8.23 13.80 -10.14
C ALA A 323 8.30 14.86 -9.01
N PRO A 324 8.76 16.10 -9.27
CA PRO A 324 9.23 16.64 -10.56
C PRO A 324 10.66 16.20 -10.94
N LYS A 325 11.42 15.64 -10.00
CA LYS A 325 12.78 15.13 -10.26
C LYS A 325 12.95 13.75 -9.64
N LEU A 326 13.41 12.80 -10.46
CA LEU A 326 13.74 11.45 -10.02
C LEU A 326 14.94 11.49 -9.05
N ASN A 327 14.79 10.93 -7.86
CA ASN A 327 15.85 10.87 -6.84
C ASN A 327 16.26 9.41 -6.57
N PRO A 328 17.38 8.93 -7.14
CA PRO A 328 17.86 7.56 -6.96
C PRO A 328 18.06 7.17 -5.50
N ASN A 329 18.57 8.09 -4.67
CA ASN A 329 18.84 7.84 -3.26
C ASN A 329 17.56 7.66 -2.44
N ALA A 330 16.48 8.35 -2.80
CA ALA A 330 15.19 8.21 -2.14
C ALA A 330 14.49 6.92 -2.57
N ILE A 331 14.46 6.64 -3.88
CA ILE A 331 13.84 5.44 -4.47
C ILE A 331 14.56 4.16 -3.99
N GLY A 332 15.87 4.25 -3.72
CA GLY A 332 16.68 3.14 -3.24
C GLY A 332 17.29 2.30 -4.36
N VAL A 333 17.37 2.84 -5.58
CA VAL A 333 17.89 2.15 -6.77
C VAL A 333 18.94 3.04 -7.44
N PRO A 334 20.17 2.53 -7.67
CA PRO A 334 21.23 3.31 -8.30
C PRO A 334 20.98 3.54 -9.79
N GLN A 335 21.58 4.60 -10.31
CA GLN A 335 21.72 4.83 -11.75
C GLN A 335 22.91 4.01 -12.28
N PRO A 336 22.85 3.43 -13.49
CA PRO A 336 21.86 3.63 -14.56
C PRO A 336 20.65 2.69 -14.49
N TYR A 337 20.63 1.71 -13.59
CA TYR A 337 19.60 0.67 -13.56
C TYR A 337 18.19 1.24 -13.39
N LEU A 338 18.03 2.28 -12.57
CA LEU A 338 16.75 2.96 -12.38
C LEU A 338 16.12 3.49 -13.69
N ASN A 339 16.92 3.91 -14.68
CA ASN A 339 16.40 4.34 -15.98
C ASN A 339 15.85 3.16 -16.80
N LYS A 340 16.50 2.00 -16.73
CA LYS A 340 16.05 0.75 -17.39
C LYS A 340 14.69 0.29 -16.83
N LEU A 341 14.45 0.52 -15.54
CA LEU A 341 13.21 0.13 -14.85
C LEU A 341 12.05 1.12 -15.09
N ASN A 342 12.29 2.30 -15.68
CA ASN A 342 11.27 3.31 -15.98
C ASN A 342 10.29 3.54 -14.79
N TYR A 343 10.84 3.78 -13.60
CA TYR A 343 10.06 3.95 -12.37
C TYR A 343 9.11 5.14 -12.48
N ARG A 344 7.82 4.88 -12.33
CA ARG A 344 6.76 5.91 -12.31
C ARG A 344 5.83 5.69 -11.14
N ARG A 345 5.72 6.68 -10.26
CA ARG A 345 4.66 6.68 -9.24
C ARG A 345 3.32 6.94 -9.93
N THR A 346 2.24 6.48 -9.31
CA THR A 346 0.89 6.63 -9.84
C THR A 346 0.44 8.06 -10.12
N ASP A 347 0.98 9.05 -9.39
CA ASP A 347 0.70 10.48 -9.62
C ASP A 347 1.68 11.15 -10.59
N HIS A 348 2.49 10.37 -11.32
CA HIS A 348 3.51 10.91 -12.24
C HIS A 348 2.89 11.74 -13.38
N GLU A 349 1.75 11.29 -13.92
CA GLU A 349 1.05 11.96 -15.03
C GLU A 349 -0.08 12.86 -14.51
N ASP A 350 -0.83 12.41 -13.49
CA ASP A 350 -1.91 13.17 -12.86
C ASP A 350 -1.69 13.30 -11.34
N PRO A 351 -1.41 14.52 -10.83
CA PRO A 351 -1.23 14.78 -9.40
C PRO A 351 -2.42 14.42 -8.50
N ASN A 352 -3.63 14.26 -9.07
CA ASN A 352 -4.84 13.90 -8.31
C ASN A 352 -5.01 12.40 -8.10
N THR A 353 -4.21 11.57 -8.79
CA THR A 353 -4.24 10.12 -8.61
C THR A 353 -3.64 9.76 -7.24
N LYS A 354 -4.10 8.65 -6.65
CA LYS A 354 -3.54 8.11 -5.40
C LYS A 354 -2.02 7.97 -5.51
N LYS A 355 -1.28 8.14 -4.41
CA LYS A 355 0.21 8.06 -4.36
C LYS A 355 0.72 6.71 -3.84
N THR A 356 -0.17 5.71 -3.81
CA THR A 356 -0.02 4.50 -3.02
C THR A 356 0.60 3.32 -3.77
N ALA A 357 1.00 3.55 -5.02
CA ALA A 357 1.66 2.54 -5.84
C ALA A 357 2.68 3.16 -6.78
N PHE A 358 3.50 2.31 -7.37
CA PHE A 358 4.37 2.68 -8.47
C PHE A 358 4.44 1.55 -9.49
N ARG A 359 4.83 1.92 -10.71
CA ARG A 359 5.03 1.02 -11.84
C ARG A 359 6.50 0.99 -12.23
N ILE A 360 6.98 -0.20 -12.61
CA ILE A 360 8.30 -0.43 -13.19
C ILE A 360 8.21 -1.40 -14.37
N SER A 361 9.19 -1.33 -15.26
CA SER A 361 9.52 -2.37 -16.24
C SER A 361 10.28 -3.50 -15.56
N MET A 362 9.91 -4.75 -15.83
CA MET A 362 10.45 -5.94 -15.17
C MET A 362 11.62 -6.53 -15.96
N ALA A 363 12.72 -5.79 -15.97
CA ALA A 363 13.95 -6.21 -16.60
C ALA A 363 14.75 -7.16 -15.70
N LYS A 364 14.92 -8.42 -16.11
CA LYS A 364 15.79 -9.37 -15.39
C LYS A 364 17.22 -8.80 -15.30
N PRO A 365 17.89 -8.90 -14.14
CA PRO A 365 19.26 -8.42 -14.00
C PRO A 365 20.20 -9.19 -14.95
N SER A 366 21.05 -8.46 -15.68
CA SER A 366 22.05 -9.06 -16.55
C SER A 366 23.24 -9.56 -15.73
N PRO A 367 23.66 -10.83 -15.86
CA PRO A 367 24.83 -11.36 -15.14
C PRO A 367 26.12 -10.56 -15.36
N ASN A 368 26.22 -9.89 -16.53
CA ASN A 368 27.38 -9.14 -16.95
C ASN A 368 27.41 -7.69 -16.43
N SER A 369 26.39 -7.25 -15.70
CA SER A 369 26.25 -5.89 -15.17
C SER A 369 26.33 -5.90 -13.65
N PRO A 370 27.50 -5.65 -13.03
CA PRO A 370 27.67 -5.70 -11.57
C PRO A 370 26.73 -4.76 -10.79
N GLU A 371 26.30 -3.68 -11.44
CA GLU A 371 25.38 -2.69 -10.88
C GLU A 371 23.94 -3.20 -10.75
N GLU A 372 23.55 -4.23 -11.50
CA GLU A 372 22.22 -4.86 -11.47
C GLU A 372 22.17 -6.08 -10.51
N ASN A 373 23.32 -6.61 -10.10
CA ASN A 373 23.42 -7.84 -9.30
C ASN A 373 23.05 -7.67 -7.82
N ASN A 374 23.00 -6.43 -7.30
CA ASN A 374 22.71 -6.15 -5.89
C ASN A 374 21.31 -5.52 -5.71
N GLY A 375 20.33 -6.06 -6.44
CA GLY A 375 18.94 -5.60 -6.46
C GLY A 375 18.69 -4.36 -7.33
N PRO A 376 17.45 -3.84 -7.36
CA PRO A 376 16.28 -4.27 -6.58
C PRO A 376 15.57 -5.51 -7.14
N ILE A 377 15.92 -5.98 -8.34
CA ILE A 377 15.39 -7.21 -8.92
C ILE A 377 16.44 -8.30 -8.82
N TYR A 378 16.06 -9.48 -8.37
CA TYR A 378 16.90 -10.66 -8.22
C TYR A 378 16.41 -11.75 -9.17
N ALA A 379 17.34 -12.56 -9.69
CA ALA A 379 16.98 -13.75 -10.45
C ALA A 379 16.22 -14.76 -9.57
N TYR A 380 15.41 -15.62 -10.18
CA TYR A 380 14.58 -16.58 -9.45
C TYR A 380 15.40 -17.60 -8.65
N GLU A 381 16.60 -17.93 -9.11
CA GLU A 381 17.50 -18.86 -8.42
C GLU A 381 18.09 -18.25 -7.12
N ASN A 382 18.01 -16.91 -6.97
CA ASN A 382 18.67 -16.14 -5.91
C ASN A 382 17.68 -15.64 -4.83
N LEU A 383 16.66 -16.44 -4.48
CA LEU A 383 15.69 -16.09 -3.43
C LEU A 383 16.37 -15.74 -2.11
N ARG A 384 17.31 -16.58 -1.66
CA ARG A 384 18.01 -16.39 -0.38
C ARG A 384 18.81 -15.09 -0.34
N GLU A 385 19.46 -14.73 -1.44
CA GLU A 385 20.19 -13.46 -1.55
C GLU A 385 19.24 -12.27 -1.44
N CYS A 386 18.06 -12.37 -2.04
CA CYS A 386 17.03 -11.35 -1.89
C CYS A 386 16.59 -11.23 -0.42
N GLU A 387 16.25 -12.33 0.25
CA GLU A 387 15.72 -12.33 1.62
C GLU A 387 16.74 -11.81 2.64
N GLU A 388 18.00 -12.22 2.50
CA GLU A 388 19.11 -11.83 3.38
C GLU A 388 19.79 -10.50 2.96
N ALA A 389 19.34 -9.87 1.87
CA ALA A 389 19.95 -8.66 1.32
C ALA A 389 20.14 -7.57 2.40
N PRO A 390 21.35 -6.99 2.53
CA PRO A 390 21.63 -5.97 3.53
C PRO A 390 20.92 -4.64 3.22
N HIS A 391 20.81 -3.75 4.21
CA HIS A 391 20.10 -2.47 4.05
C HIS A 391 20.69 -1.55 2.96
N ASN A 392 21.99 -1.68 2.67
CA ASN A 392 22.67 -0.91 1.62
C ASN A 392 22.46 -1.48 0.20
N ALA A 393 21.92 -2.69 0.06
CA ALA A 393 21.53 -3.23 -1.24
C ALA A 393 20.36 -2.44 -1.83
N ALA A 394 20.25 -2.42 -3.16
CA ALA A 394 19.20 -1.68 -3.82
C ALA A 394 17.83 -2.34 -3.57
N HIS A 395 16.84 -1.52 -3.26
CA HIS A 395 15.48 -1.94 -2.93
C HIS A 395 14.51 -0.79 -3.13
N PHE A 396 13.28 -1.09 -3.53
CA PHE A 396 12.22 -0.09 -3.58
C PHE A 396 11.71 0.22 -2.19
N ARG A 397 11.20 1.44 -2.02
CA ARG A 397 10.78 1.95 -0.71
C ARG A 397 9.33 2.40 -0.74
N PHE A 398 8.60 1.96 0.28
CA PHE A 398 7.36 2.59 0.72
C PHE A 398 7.61 3.28 2.05
N TYR A 399 6.86 4.33 2.32
CA TYR A 399 6.78 4.91 3.64
C TYR A 399 5.32 5.02 4.04
N ARG A 400 5.07 4.75 5.32
CA ARG A 400 3.79 5.06 5.89
C ARG A 400 3.71 6.58 5.96
N ILE A 401 2.83 7.15 5.15
CA ILE A 401 2.18 8.37 5.61
C ILE A 401 1.21 7.88 6.64
N GLU A 402 1.65 7.95 7.88
CA GLU A 402 0.73 8.04 8.98
C GLU A 402 -0.32 9.06 8.58
N GLY A 403 -1.53 8.58 8.26
CA GLY A 403 -2.62 9.40 7.75
C GLY A 403 -2.82 10.55 8.72
N ASP A 404 -2.25 11.69 8.39
CA ASP A 404 -2.24 12.92 9.17
C ASP A 404 -1.92 12.77 10.68
N ARG A 405 -1.37 11.63 11.18
CA ARG A 405 -1.29 11.30 12.62
C ARG A 405 -0.15 10.36 13.05
N TYR A 406 0.83 10.88 13.80
CA TYR A 406 1.93 10.09 14.42
C TYR A 406 1.62 9.78 15.89
N ASP A 407 1.51 8.50 16.25
CA ASP A 407 1.29 8.08 17.63
C ASP A 407 2.46 7.23 18.14
N TYR A 408 3.22 7.77 19.10
CA TYR A 408 4.27 7.05 19.80
C TYR A 408 3.97 6.98 21.30
N ASN A 409 4.05 5.79 21.88
CA ASN A 409 3.99 5.57 23.32
C ASN A 409 5.32 4.96 23.79
N THR A 410 5.83 5.42 24.93
CA THR A 410 7.03 4.82 25.54
C THR A 410 6.78 3.39 25.99
N VAL A 411 5.57 3.13 26.50
CA VAL A 411 5.09 1.79 26.81
C VAL A 411 4.10 1.40 25.73
N PRO A 412 4.37 0.35 24.93
CA PRO A 412 3.46 -0.08 23.89
C PRO A 412 2.15 -0.58 24.52
N PHE A 413 1.04 -0.19 23.91
CA PHE A 413 -0.30 -0.66 24.27
C PHE A 413 -1.11 -0.76 22.98
N SER A 414 -1.76 -1.91 22.78
CA SER A 414 -2.68 -2.13 21.66
C SER A 414 -4.10 -1.77 22.08
N GLU A 415 -4.71 -0.80 21.41
CA GLU A 415 -6.11 -0.42 21.66
C GLU A 415 -7.10 -1.52 21.24
N ASP A 416 -6.65 -2.49 20.44
CA ASP A 416 -7.44 -3.65 20.00
C ASP A 416 -7.32 -4.85 20.96
N ASP A 417 -6.32 -4.85 21.84
CA ASP A 417 -6.08 -5.91 22.82
C ASP A 417 -5.89 -5.32 24.21
N LEU A 418 -6.96 -5.27 25.00
CA LEU A 418 -6.92 -4.77 26.38
C LEU A 418 -6.01 -5.62 27.29
N MET A 419 -5.69 -6.86 26.92
CA MET A 419 -4.76 -7.72 27.65
C MET A 419 -3.29 -7.33 27.43
N SER A 420 -3.01 -6.50 26.42
CA SER A 420 -1.67 -5.94 26.18
C SER A 420 -1.26 -4.85 27.19
N TRP A 421 -2.18 -4.49 28.10
CA TRP A 421 -1.91 -3.54 29.16
C TRP A 421 -0.83 -4.05 30.12
N THR A 422 0.09 -3.17 30.50
CA THR A 422 1.18 -3.47 31.44
C THR A 422 1.20 -2.46 32.59
N ASP A 423 1.62 -2.92 33.76
CA ASP A 423 1.76 -2.14 34.99
C ASP A 423 3.05 -1.28 34.96
N ASP A 424 3.08 -0.31 34.04
CA ASP A 424 4.21 0.62 33.89
C ASP A 424 3.81 2.08 34.20
N TYR A 425 4.70 2.78 34.89
CA TYR A 425 4.55 4.19 35.26
C TYR A 425 4.47 5.14 34.06
N LEU A 426 4.97 4.72 32.90
CA LEU A 426 4.99 5.47 31.64
C LEU A 426 3.88 5.02 30.66
N ALA A 427 2.92 4.21 31.12
CA ALA A 427 1.77 3.81 30.32
C ALA A 427 0.92 5.03 29.94
N TRP A 428 0.52 5.09 28.66
CA TRP A 428 -0.41 6.12 28.18
C TRP A 428 -1.78 6.01 28.86
N TRP A 429 -2.21 4.78 29.12
CA TRP A 429 -3.43 4.45 29.84
C TRP A 429 -3.07 3.86 31.20
N PRO A 430 -3.16 4.64 32.29
CA PRO A 430 -2.69 4.20 33.61
C PRO A 430 -3.61 3.16 34.26
N LYS A 431 -4.83 2.95 33.74
CA LYS A 431 -5.81 2.01 34.29
C LYS A 431 -6.37 1.11 33.17
N PRO A 432 -6.48 -0.21 33.40
CA PRO A 432 -6.92 -1.16 32.37
C PRO A 432 -8.44 -1.15 32.11
N MET A 433 -9.23 -0.43 32.91
CA MET A 433 -10.70 -0.36 32.80
C MET A 433 -11.23 1.07 32.92
N GLU A 434 -10.39 2.08 32.71
CA GLU A 434 -10.82 3.48 32.76
C GLU A 434 -9.94 4.30 31.81
N PHE A 435 -10.32 4.32 30.53
CA PHE A 435 -9.56 4.97 29.47
C PHE A 435 -10.07 6.40 29.28
N ARG A 436 -9.29 7.37 29.75
CA ARG A 436 -9.59 8.79 29.62
C ARG A 436 -8.82 9.43 28.46
N ALA A 437 -9.51 9.77 27.38
CA ALA A 437 -8.95 10.46 26.23
C ALA A 437 -9.03 11.99 26.41
N CYS A 438 -7.96 12.70 26.06
CA CYS A 438 -7.90 14.17 26.13
C CYS A 438 -7.43 14.76 24.80
N TYR A 439 -8.22 15.69 24.27
CA TYR A 439 -7.91 16.45 23.07
C TYR A 439 -7.93 17.95 23.35
N ILE A 440 -7.06 18.69 22.67
CA ILE A 440 -7.10 20.15 22.62
C ILE A 440 -7.31 20.61 21.18
N LYS A 441 -8.23 21.56 20.96
CA LYS A 441 -8.41 22.17 19.64
C LYS A 441 -7.41 23.30 19.45
N VAL A 442 -6.64 23.20 18.38
CA VAL A 442 -5.64 24.19 17.97
C VAL A 442 -6.05 24.80 16.64
N LYS A 443 -6.25 26.11 16.60
CA LYS A 443 -6.49 26.88 15.38
C LYS A 443 -5.18 27.42 14.83
N ILE A 444 -5.02 27.37 13.52
CA ILE A 444 -3.88 27.91 12.79
C ILE A 444 -4.39 28.93 11.77
N ASN A 445 -3.86 30.15 11.85
CA ASN A 445 -4.05 31.21 10.88
C ASN A 445 -2.83 31.20 9.94
N GLY A 446 -3.01 30.79 8.69
CA GLY A 446 -1.97 30.70 7.67
C GLY A 446 -2.44 29.97 6.40
N PRO A 447 -1.78 30.20 5.25
CA PRO A 447 -2.21 29.68 3.95
C PRO A 447 -1.93 28.16 3.74
N GLN A 448 -1.12 27.56 4.63
CA GLN A 448 -0.70 26.17 4.55
C GLN A 448 -1.16 25.40 5.79
N GLU A 449 -1.47 24.13 5.58
CA GLU A 449 -1.68 23.18 6.68
C GLU A 449 -0.34 22.84 7.32
N VAL A 450 -0.31 22.75 8.64
CA VAL A 450 0.89 22.40 9.39
C VAL A 450 0.63 21.20 10.29
N ASN A 451 1.66 20.38 10.48
CA ASN A 451 1.62 19.32 11.48
C ASN A 451 1.79 19.93 12.87
N ILE A 452 1.01 19.48 13.85
CA ILE A 452 1.09 19.94 15.23
C ILE A 452 1.47 18.75 16.09
N ARG A 453 2.52 18.91 16.89
CA ARG A 453 3.04 17.88 17.79
C ARG A 453 2.65 18.14 19.24
N SER A 454 2.12 17.14 19.94
CA SER A 454 2.10 17.06 21.39
C SER A 454 3.25 16.18 21.87
N ARG A 455 4.03 16.68 22.81
CA ARG A 455 5.05 15.91 23.53
C ARG A 455 4.64 15.86 25.00
N ASN A 456 4.50 14.65 25.52
CA ASN A 456 3.87 14.40 26.81
C ASN A 456 4.87 13.78 27.78
N MET A 457 5.15 14.46 28.89
CA MET A 457 6.15 14.05 29.88
C MET A 457 5.55 13.99 31.29
N GLY A 458 6.12 13.19 32.18
CA GLY A 458 5.72 13.20 33.59
C GLY A 458 6.11 14.52 34.26
N GLY A 459 5.18 15.10 35.02
CA GLY A 459 5.35 16.44 35.59
C GLY A 459 5.51 16.46 37.10
N THR A 460 4.75 15.66 37.86
CA THR A 460 4.72 15.78 39.32
C THR A 460 5.01 14.50 40.09
N HIS A 461 4.85 13.33 39.46
CA HIS A 461 5.11 12.06 40.13
C HIS A 461 6.62 11.75 40.18
N PRO A 462 7.20 11.35 41.33
CA PRO A 462 8.65 11.16 41.47
C PRO A 462 9.25 10.16 40.47
N ARG A 463 8.49 9.15 40.06
CA ARG A 463 8.96 8.11 39.12
C ARG A 463 8.86 8.50 37.64
N THR A 464 8.07 9.51 37.29
CA THR A 464 7.77 9.90 35.90
C THR A 464 8.32 11.28 35.55
N ILE A 465 8.72 12.09 36.53
CA ILE A 465 9.21 13.45 36.30
C ILE A 465 10.32 13.49 35.25
N GLY A 466 10.13 14.29 34.21
CA GLY A 466 11.09 14.44 33.10
C GLY A 466 11.17 13.24 32.15
N LYS A 467 10.40 12.17 32.35
CA LYS A 467 10.32 11.01 31.44
C LYS A 467 9.20 11.20 30.43
N LEU A 468 9.37 10.65 29.24
CA LEU A 468 8.41 10.74 28.15
C LEU A 468 7.32 9.67 28.29
N TYR A 469 6.05 10.05 28.18
CA TYR A 469 4.92 9.13 28.02
C TYR A 469 4.70 8.77 26.56
N GLY A 470 4.74 9.78 25.68
CA GLY A 470 4.46 9.60 24.28
C GLY A 470 4.40 10.91 23.49
N ILE A 471 4.30 10.78 22.19
CA ILE A 471 4.21 11.87 21.21
C ILE A 471 2.96 11.65 20.36
N ARG A 472 2.26 12.73 20.03
CA ARG A 472 1.15 12.74 19.08
C ARG A 472 1.39 13.81 18.03
N ASP A 473 1.41 13.48 16.75
CA ASP A 473 1.35 14.50 15.70
C ASP A 473 -0.03 14.46 15.06
N VAL A 474 -0.54 15.62 14.65
CA VAL A 474 -1.75 15.70 13.83
C VAL A 474 -1.60 16.81 12.78
N ARG A 475 -2.00 16.55 11.54
CA ARG A 475 -2.08 17.58 10.51
C ARG A 475 -3.32 18.44 10.72
N SER A 476 -3.18 19.76 10.55
CA SER A 476 -4.32 20.67 10.56
C SER A 476 -5.18 20.50 9.32
N ILE A 477 -6.51 20.50 9.50
CA ILE A 477 -7.51 20.45 8.44
C ILE A 477 -7.89 21.87 8.05
N ARG A 478 -7.81 22.20 6.76
CA ARG A 478 -8.21 23.50 6.24
C ARG A 478 -9.72 23.72 6.33
N ASP A 479 -10.12 24.95 6.64
CA ASP A 479 -11.52 25.36 6.65
C ASP A 479 -12.04 25.50 5.21
N SER A 480 -13.26 25.02 4.94
CA SER A 480 -13.85 25.09 3.59
C SER A 480 -14.19 26.51 3.16
N ASP A 481 -14.50 27.38 4.12
CA ASP A 481 -14.99 28.73 3.86
C ASP A 481 -13.87 29.78 3.98
N GLN A 482 -12.78 29.43 4.69
CA GLN A 482 -11.65 30.32 4.96
C GLN A 482 -10.32 29.65 4.55
N PRO A 483 -9.77 29.96 3.36
CA PRO A 483 -8.58 29.28 2.84
C PRO A 483 -7.30 29.51 3.67
N ASP A 484 -7.26 30.58 4.46
CA ASP A 484 -6.14 30.95 5.34
C ASP A 484 -6.34 30.47 6.79
N VAL A 485 -7.31 29.60 7.04
CA VAL A 485 -7.57 29.03 8.37
C VAL A 485 -7.54 27.52 8.30
N SER A 486 -6.87 26.92 9.25
CA SER A 486 -6.92 25.47 9.50
C SER A 486 -7.05 25.19 10.99
N ALA A 487 -7.51 24.00 11.35
CA ALA A 487 -7.64 23.58 12.73
C ALA A 487 -7.28 22.10 12.91
N ALA A 488 -6.78 21.75 14.08
CA ALA A 488 -6.47 20.38 14.44
C ALA A 488 -6.97 20.04 15.85
N CYS A 489 -7.38 18.79 16.04
CA CYS A 489 -7.69 18.23 17.33
C CYS A 489 -6.53 17.34 17.75
N LEU A 490 -5.71 17.85 18.67
CA LEU A 490 -4.46 17.23 19.09
C LEU A 490 -4.67 16.40 20.35
N GLU A 491 -4.35 15.11 20.29
CA GLU A 491 -4.38 14.24 21.47
C GLU A 491 -3.19 14.55 22.40
N PHE A 492 -3.44 14.52 23.70
CA PHE A 492 -2.40 14.59 24.72
C PHE A 492 -2.73 13.65 25.88
N LYS A 493 -1.71 13.28 26.65
CA LYS A 493 -1.86 12.38 27.80
C LYS A 493 -2.57 13.12 28.94
N CYS A 494 -3.74 12.63 29.35
CA CYS A 494 -4.47 13.17 30.50
C CYS A 494 -3.67 13.03 31.81
N SER A 495 -3.83 14.00 32.70
CA SER A 495 -3.39 13.90 34.10
C SER A 495 -4.34 13.00 34.91
N GLY A 496 -3.82 12.34 35.95
CA GLY A 496 -4.64 11.49 36.81
C GLY A 496 -3.81 10.58 37.71
N MET A 497 -4.49 9.64 38.37
CA MET A 497 -3.83 8.58 39.13
C MET A 497 -3.13 7.61 38.18
N LEU A 498 -1.93 7.17 38.55
CA LEU A 498 -1.22 6.08 37.88
C LEU A 498 -1.76 4.73 38.36
N PHE A 499 -1.23 3.63 37.79
CA PHE A 499 -1.71 2.28 38.10
C PHE A 499 -1.57 1.89 39.58
N ASP A 500 -0.58 2.45 40.27
CA ASP A 500 -0.32 2.22 41.70
C ASP A 500 -1.30 2.94 42.63
N GLN A 501 -2.07 3.90 42.11
CA GLN A 501 -3.01 4.73 42.87
C GLN A 501 -2.39 5.46 44.08
N ASP A 502 -1.06 5.62 44.12
CA ASP A 502 -0.37 6.24 45.26
C ASP A 502 -0.48 7.77 45.21
N ARG A 503 -0.27 8.35 44.03
CA ARG A 503 -0.26 9.80 43.84
C ARG A 503 -0.69 10.20 42.43
N VAL A 504 -1.33 11.35 42.33
CA VAL A 504 -1.68 11.98 41.05
C VAL A 504 -0.42 12.40 40.30
N ASP A 505 -0.30 12.00 39.03
CA ASP A 505 0.65 12.58 38.10
C ASP A 505 -0.03 13.62 37.20
N ARG A 506 0.51 14.84 37.21
CA ARG A 506 0.14 15.90 36.27
C ARG A 506 1.07 15.82 35.07
N THR A 507 0.53 15.45 33.92
CA THR A 507 1.30 15.35 32.68
C THR A 507 1.74 16.75 32.23
N LEU A 508 3.02 16.94 31.96
CA LEU A 508 3.55 18.09 31.25
C LEU A 508 3.35 17.91 29.74
N VAL A 509 2.49 18.73 29.16
CA VAL A 509 2.15 18.70 27.73
C VAL A 509 2.78 19.87 27.03
N LYS A 510 3.51 19.59 25.96
CA LYS A 510 4.14 20.60 25.10
C LYS A 510 3.56 20.50 23.69
N VAL A 511 2.90 21.56 23.23
CA VAL A 511 2.26 21.69 21.92
C VAL A 511 3.18 22.52 21.00
N VAL A 512 3.59 21.93 19.90
CA VAL A 512 4.58 22.49 18.96
C VAL A 512 4.07 22.37 17.52
N PRO A 513 3.57 23.45 16.89
CA PRO A 513 3.33 23.46 15.46
C PRO A 513 4.66 23.34 14.69
N GLN A 514 4.70 22.42 13.74
CA GLN A 514 5.82 22.16 12.85
C GLN A 514 5.77 23.17 11.69
N GLY A 515 6.35 24.35 11.91
CA GLY A 515 6.37 25.45 10.95
C GLY A 515 6.91 26.73 11.57
N SER A 516 7.02 27.79 10.77
CA SER A 516 7.34 29.13 11.29
C SER A 516 6.07 29.75 11.88
N CYS A 517 5.69 29.27 13.06
CA CYS A 517 4.43 29.62 13.72
C CYS A 517 4.69 30.36 15.03
N ARG A 518 3.82 31.32 15.34
CA ARG A 518 3.83 32.08 16.58
C ARG A 518 2.47 31.98 17.26
N ARG A 519 2.47 31.69 18.55
CA ARG A 519 1.28 31.66 19.40
C ARG A 519 0.65 33.06 19.45
N GLU A 520 -0.59 33.14 18.99
CA GLU A 520 -1.36 34.37 18.91
C GLU A 520 -2.19 34.57 20.18
N SER A 521 -2.94 33.53 20.58
CA SER A 521 -3.81 33.58 21.75
C SER A 521 -3.99 32.21 22.40
N VAL A 522 -4.35 32.25 23.68
CA VAL A 522 -4.78 31.10 24.48
C VAL A 522 -6.18 31.43 24.99
N ASN A 523 -7.07 30.44 25.02
CA ASN A 523 -8.41 30.61 25.56
C ASN A 523 -8.36 31.17 27.00
N SER A 524 -9.15 32.21 27.28
CA SER A 524 -9.10 32.95 28.55
C SER A 524 -9.48 32.08 29.75
N MET A 525 -10.51 31.24 29.64
CA MET A 525 -10.93 30.32 30.70
C MET A 525 -9.88 29.24 30.94
N LEU A 526 -9.24 28.74 29.87
CA LEU A 526 -8.13 27.78 30.00
C LEU A 526 -6.94 28.42 30.71
N HIS A 527 -6.59 29.65 30.35
CA HIS A 527 -5.49 30.37 31.00
C HIS A 527 -5.77 30.59 32.49
N GLU A 528 -6.98 31.07 32.84
CA GLU A 528 -7.39 31.29 34.22
C GLU A 528 -7.38 29.99 35.04
N TYR A 529 -7.89 28.90 34.47
CA TYR A 529 -7.85 27.58 35.11
C TYR A 529 -6.40 27.16 35.43
N LEU A 530 -5.48 27.30 34.47
CA LEU A 530 -4.08 26.89 34.65
C LEU A 530 -3.35 27.76 35.69
N VAL A 531 -3.66 29.05 35.77
CA VAL A 531 -3.10 29.97 36.79
C VAL A 531 -3.54 29.58 38.20
N ASN A 532 -4.82 29.21 38.36
CA ASN A 532 -5.39 28.83 39.65
C ASN A 532 -4.92 27.44 40.14
N HIS A 533 -4.40 26.59 39.24
CA HIS A 533 -3.97 25.22 39.56
C HIS A 533 -2.45 25.06 39.49
N LEU A 534 -1.74 25.72 40.42
CA LEU A 534 -0.27 25.64 40.56
C LEU A 534 0.25 24.20 40.74
N PRO A 535 1.48 23.88 40.26
CA PRO A 535 2.45 24.78 39.62
C PRO A 535 2.15 25.04 38.14
N MET A 536 2.35 26.29 37.68
CA MET A 536 2.23 26.62 36.26
C MET A 536 3.48 26.16 35.49
N ALA A 537 3.27 25.50 34.35
CA ALA A 537 4.33 25.25 33.37
C ALA A 537 4.44 26.46 32.42
N THR A 538 5.14 27.52 32.84
CA THR A 538 5.31 28.70 31.98
C THR A 538 6.48 28.53 31.03
N ASN A 539 6.24 28.78 29.74
CA ASN A 539 7.28 28.91 28.74
C ASN A 539 7.16 30.29 28.05
N ASN A 540 8.27 31.02 27.99
CA ASN A 540 8.36 32.33 27.35
C ASN A 540 8.51 32.23 25.82
N ASP A 541 8.69 31.02 25.28
CA ASP A 541 8.73 30.80 23.84
C ASP A 541 7.34 30.96 23.23
N SER A 542 7.31 31.70 22.11
CA SER A 542 6.10 31.94 21.33
C SER A 542 5.91 30.92 20.21
N SER A 543 6.91 30.11 19.88
CA SER A 543 6.81 29.04 18.88
C SER A 543 6.09 27.78 19.39
N GLU A 544 5.89 27.70 20.71
CA GLU A 544 5.32 26.53 21.38
C GLU A 544 4.42 26.94 22.55
N TYR A 545 3.62 25.99 23.03
CA TYR A 545 2.81 26.16 24.23
C TYR A 545 3.07 25.00 25.19
N THR A 546 3.18 25.29 26.48
CA THR A 546 3.42 24.27 27.51
C THR A 546 2.37 24.45 28.60
N MET A 547 1.79 23.33 29.05
CA MET A 547 0.82 23.31 30.15
C MET A 547 0.95 22.02 30.95
N LEU A 548 0.49 22.03 32.21
CA LEU A 548 0.13 20.79 32.88
C LEU A 548 -1.29 20.40 32.44
N ALA A 549 -1.48 19.15 32.05
CA ALA A 549 -2.79 18.66 31.65
C ALA A 549 -3.79 18.83 32.82
N PRO A 550 -5.01 19.32 32.55
CA PRO A 550 -6.05 19.45 33.58
C PRO A 550 -6.39 18.12 34.25
N LEU A 551 -6.69 18.17 35.55
CA LEU A 551 -7.24 17.03 36.29
C LEU A 551 -8.74 16.93 36.07
N ASP A 552 -9.44 18.07 36.07
CA ASP A 552 -10.87 18.11 35.88
C ASP A 552 -11.27 17.79 34.43
N PRO A 553 -12.43 17.17 34.20
CA PRO A 553 -12.94 16.92 32.85
C PRO A 553 -13.43 18.23 32.24
N LEU A 554 -12.51 18.98 31.63
CA LEU A 554 -12.83 20.21 30.93
C LEU A 554 -13.61 19.91 29.63
N GLY A 555 -14.35 20.92 29.19
CA GLY A 555 -15.17 20.89 27.98
C GLY A 555 -14.89 22.06 27.03
N HIS A 556 -15.81 22.24 26.06
CA HIS A 556 -15.67 23.16 24.93
C HIS A 556 -15.31 24.60 25.29
N ASN A 557 -15.77 25.11 26.45
CA ASN A 557 -15.45 26.46 26.93
C ASN A 557 -13.94 26.71 27.11
N TYR A 558 -13.18 25.66 27.41
CA TYR A 558 -11.73 25.69 27.59
C TYR A 558 -10.97 25.27 26.32
N GLY A 559 -11.68 24.77 25.31
CA GLY A 559 -11.10 24.17 24.11
C GLY A 559 -10.38 22.83 24.34
N ILE A 560 -10.65 22.19 25.49
CA ILE A 560 -10.18 20.86 25.84
C ILE A 560 -11.39 19.93 25.92
N TYR A 561 -11.26 18.74 25.33
CA TYR A 561 -12.33 17.76 25.21
C TYR A 561 -11.87 16.47 25.87
N THR A 562 -12.59 16.07 26.90
CA THR A 562 -12.26 14.88 27.68
C THR A 562 -13.43 13.90 27.68
N VAL A 563 -13.11 12.61 27.53
CA VAL A 563 -14.07 11.50 27.60
C VAL A 563 -13.39 10.35 28.32
N THR A 564 -14.12 9.67 29.20
CA THR A 564 -13.66 8.45 29.88
C THR A 564 -14.62 7.32 29.53
N ASP A 565 -14.07 6.19 29.10
CA ASP A 565 -14.85 4.99 28.74
C ASP A 565 -14.11 3.71 29.17
N GLN A 566 -14.80 2.57 29.08
CA GLN A 566 -14.24 1.23 29.26
C GLN A 566 -13.51 0.74 28.00
N ASP A 567 -13.82 1.29 26.83
CA ASP A 567 -13.10 1.02 25.57
C ASP A 567 -12.28 2.27 25.14
N PRO A 568 -10.94 2.15 24.97
CA PRO A 568 -10.09 3.28 24.58
C PRO A 568 -10.48 3.87 23.21
N ARG A 569 -10.98 3.07 22.27
CA ARG A 569 -11.39 3.54 20.93
C ARG A 569 -12.65 4.38 21.01
N ILE A 570 -13.62 3.96 21.81
CA ILE A 570 -14.86 4.71 22.03
C ILE A 570 -14.55 6.05 22.72
N ALA A 571 -13.70 6.04 23.76
CA ALA A 571 -13.27 7.26 24.43
C ALA A 571 -12.61 8.25 23.44
N LYS A 572 -11.68 7.75 22.61
CA LYS A 572 -11.01 8.55 21.57
C LYS A 572 -11.98 9.07 20.53
N GLU A 573 -12.85 8.24 19.96
CA GLU A 573 -13.79 8.63 18.90
C GLU A 573 -14.76 9.72 19.38
N ILE A 574 -15.32 9.58 20.59
CA ILE A 574 -16.24 10.58 21.14
C ILE A 574 -15.49 11.88 21.47
N ALA A 575 -14.31 11.80 22.09
CA ALA A 575 -13.54 13.00 22.45
C ALA A 575 -13.09 13.77 21.20
N LEU A 576 -12.64 13.04 20.17
CA LEU A 576 -12.27 13.60 18.87
C LEU A 576 -13.49 14.20 18.16
N GLY A 577 -14.63 13.51 18.15
CA GLY A 577 -15.87 13.99 17.54
C GLY A 577 -16.40 15.27 18.22
N ARG A 578 -16.35 15.34 19.55
CA ARG A 578 -16.65 16.56 20.33
C ARG A 578 -15.70 17.69 19.99
N CYS A 579 -14.41 17.38 19.87
CA CYS A 579 -13.42 18.35 19.44
C CYS A 579 -13.73 18.86 18.02
N PHE A 580 -14.04 18.00 17.06
CA PHE A 580 -14.40 18.42 15.70
C PHE A 580 -15.62 19.34 15.68
N ASP A 581 -16.64 19.02 16.47
CA ASP A 581 -17.86 19.83 16.58
C ASP A 581 -17.65 21.16 17.32
N GLY A 582 -16.67 21.22 18.23
CA GLY A 582 -16.44 22.39 19.06
C GLY A 582 -17.40 22.53 20.24
N THR A 583 -18.13 21.46 20.58
CA THR A 583 -19.07 21.39 21.72
C THR A 583 -18.87 20.10 22.50
N SER A 584 -19.24 20.11 23.78
CA SER A 584 -19.20 18.92 24.64
C SER A 584 -20.46 18.06 24.52
N ASP A 585 -21.54 18.59 23.94
CA ASP A 585 -22.85 17.95 23.89
C ASP A 585 -23.11 17.20 22.58
N GLY A 586 -22.28 17.43 21.56
CA GLY A 586 -22.42 16.85 20.22
C GLY A 586 -21.12 16.27 19.67
N THR A 587 -21.20 15.51 18.59
CA THR A 587 -20.04 14.97 17.86
C THR A 587 -20.18 15.24 16.38
N SER A 588 -19.09 15.64 15.73
CA SER A 588 -19.05 15.91 14.28
C SER A 588 -17.90 15.15 13.63
N ARG A 589 -18.06 14.77 12.36
CA ARG A 589 -16.98 14.24 11.49
C ARG A 589 -16.33 15.33 10.64
N THR A 590 -16.92 16.52 10.60
CA THR A 590 -16.39 17.69 9.91
C THR A 590 -15.83 18.68 10.93
N MET A 591 -14.61 19.15 10.70
CA MET A 591 -13.93 20.11 11.57
C MET A 591 -14.61 21.48 11.51
N LYS A 592 -15.09 21.97 12.65
CA LYS A 592 -15.51 23.37 12.82
C LYS A 592 -14.34 24.18 13.37
N SER A 593 -13.62 24.88 12.51
CA SER A 593 -12.32 25.49 12.83
C SER A 593 -12.37 26.65 13.82
N ASN A 594 -13.53 27.32 13.93
CA ASN A 594 -13.70 28.54 14.73
C ASN A 594 -14.44 28.35 16.06
N VAL A 595 -14.87 27.13 16.40
CA VAL A 595 -15.71 26.87 17.58
C VAL A 595 -14.97 26.01 18.61
N GLY A 596 -14.99 26.44 19.87
CA GLY A 596 -14.40 25.71 21.00
C GLY A 596 -12.88 25.53 20.87
N VAL A 597 -12.18 26.60 20.49
CA VAL A 597 -10.73 26.63 20.30
C VAL A 597 -10.01 26.85 21.64
N GLY A 598 -8.95 26.07 21.89
CA GLY A 598 -8.10 26.22 23.08
C GLY A 598 -6.85 27.06 22.84
N LEU A 599 -6.22 26.89 21.67
CA LEU A 599 -4.99 27.57 21.28
C LEU A 599 -5.10 28.12 19.86
N THR A 600 -4.52 29.30 19.62
CA THR A 600 -4.40 29.87 18.27
C THR A 600 -2.94 30.18 17.96
N PHE A 601 -2.48 29.73 16.80
CA PHE A 601 -1.17 30.05 16.24
C PHE A 601 -1.32 30.76 14.90
N THR A 602 -0.44 31.72 14.61
CA THR A 602 -0.28 32.33 13.29
C THR A 602 0.97 31.78 12.64
N CYS A 603 0.86 31.21 11.44
CA CYS A 603 1.98 30.61 10.72
C CYS A 603 2.27 31.39 9.44
N SER A 604 3.53 31.76 9.22
CA SER A 604 3.98 32.45 8.01
C SER A 604 4.62 31.48 7.02
N GLU A 605 4.47 31.78 5.73
CA GLU A 605 5.20 31.07 4.68
C GLU A 605 6.69 31.38 4.78
N ARG A 606 7.53 30.34 4.88
CA ARG A 606 8.98 30.50 4.71
C ARG A 606 9.28 30.46 3.22
N SER A 607 9.67 31.59 2.64
CA SER A 607 10.31 31.59 1.33
C SER A 607 11.60 30.74 1.40
N ALA A 608 11.88 29.95 0.36
CA ALA A 608 13.09 29.14 0.23
C ALA A 608 14.40 29.96 0.30
N ALA A 609 14.33 31.29 0.36
CA ALA A 609 15.48 32.19 0.47
C ALA A 609 16.10 32.24 1.88
N GLU A 610 15.35 31.95 2.95
CA GLU A 610 15.88 32.07 4.32
C GLU A 610 16.70 30.85 4.79
N GLN A 611 16.66 29.72 4.06
CA GLN A 611 17.57 28.58 4.29
C GLN A 611 19.05 28.94 4.01
N SER A 612 19.30 30.02 3.26
CA SER A 612 20.65 30.44 2.82
C SER A 612 21.47 31.14 3.91
N ILE A 613 20.84 31.75 4.91
CA ILE A 613 21.54 32.61 5.88
C ILE A 613 22.29 31.78 6.94
N PHE A 614 21.78 30.59 7.29
CA PHE A 614 22.48 29.68 8.20
C PHE A 614 23.63 28.90 7.54
N GLN A 615 23.66 28.81 6.20
CA GLN A 615 24.81 28.28 5.46
C GLN A 615 25.93 29.33 5.26
N SER A 616 25.61 30.63 5.24
CA SER A 616 26.64 31.68 5.12
C SER A 616 27.43 31.91 6.42
N GLN A 617 26.80 31.73 7.59
CA GLN A 617 27.51 31.80 8.88
C GLN A 617 28.37 30.57 9.18
N ARG A 618 28.10 29.41 8.57
CA ARG A 618 28.93 28.21 8.72
C ARG A 618 30.22 28.27 7.87
N ASN A 619 30.23 29.08 6.81
CA ASN A 619 31.39 29.29 5.94
C ASN A 619 32.32 30.42 6.38
N SER A 620 31.95 31.23 7.38
CA SER A 620 32.80 32.30 7.93
C SER A 620 33.65 31.86 9.16
N GLY A 621 33.48 30.62 9.64
CA GLY A 621 34.21 30.07 10.79
C GLY A 621 35.43 29.19 10.45
N GLN A 622 35.82 29.05 9.18
CA GLN A 622 36.94 28.17 8.76
C GLN A 622 38.07 28.93 8.04
N GLN A 623 38.45 30.11 8.53
CA GLN A 623 39.77 30.68 8.22
C GLN A 623 40.45 31.15 9.49
N THR A 624 40.95 30.20 10.28
CA THR A 624 42.10 30.46 11.14
C THR A 624 42.79 29.16 11.52
N ILE A 625 44.12 29.23 11.61
CA ILE A 625 45.10 28.22 12.07
C ILE A 625 45.68 27.30 10.98
N LEU A 626 46.80 27.75 10.39
CA LEU A 626 47.92 26.86 10.11
C LEU A 626 49.20 27.47 10.74
N VAL A 627 49.82 26.66 11.58
CA VAL A 627 50.97 26.96 12.45
C VAL A 627 52.29 26.83 11.66
N LEU A 628 53.25 27.67 12.03
CA LEU A 628 54.65 27.73 11.59
C LEU A 628 55.42 26.40 11.77
N PRO A 629 56.52 26.19 11.02
CA PRO A 629 57.84 26.27 11.67
C PRO A 629 58.87 27.08 10.86
N GLY A 630 59.89 27.60 11.58
CA GLY A 630 60.77 28.67 11.12
C GLY A 630 62.14 28.28 10.55
N GLU A 631 62.88 29.38 10.31
CA GLU A 631 64.33 29.56 10.08
C GLU A 631 64.93 29.37 8.67
N SER A 632 64.87 30.47 7.88
CA SER A 632 65.97 31.31 7.31
C SER A 632 67.19 30.69 6.56
N PRO A 633 68.01 31.48 5.83
CA PRO A 633 67.72 32.45 4.74
C PRO A 633 68.75 32.37 3.57
N ALA A 634 68.40 32.66 2.30
CA ALA A 634 69.40 33.08 1.29
C ALA A 634 68.83 33.63 -0.03
N TYR A 635 69.14 34.91 -0.27
CA TYR A 635 69.66 35.52 -1.52
C TYR A 635 68.96 35.37 -2.90
N ARG A 636 68.57 36.56 -3.43
CA ARG A 636 68.72 37.08 -4.83
C ARG A 636 68.10 36.22 -5.97
N ARG A 637 67.19 36.73 -6.82
CA ARG A 637 67.36 37.78 -7.85
C ARG A 637 66.06 37.91 -8.65
N GLN A 638 65.75 39.12 -9.14
CA GLN A 638 64.75 39.43 -10.17
C GLN A 638 65.27 39.05 -11.60
N PRO A 639 64.62 39.45 -12.72
CA PRO A 639 63.38 38.89 -13.30
C PRO A 639 63.55 38.63 -14.83
N ALA A 640 62.44 38.29 -15.50
CA ALA A 640 62.18 38.39 -16.95
C ALA A 640 62.74 37.29 -17.88
N SER A 641 61.87 36.69 -18.70
CA SER A 641 61.83 37.00 -20.14
C SER A 641 60.73 36.25 -20.90
N ARG A 642 60.29 36.95 -21.95
CA ARG A 642 59.33 36.61 -22.99
C ARG A 642 59.90 35.60 -24.03
N ARG A 643 58.96 35.00 -24.78
CA ARG A 643 58.99 34.50 -26.18
C ARG A 643 59.16 32.98 -26.45
N THR A 644 58.04 32.38 -26.86
CA THR A 644 57.76 31.58 -28.10
C THR A 644 58.81 31.61 -29.23
N PRO A 645 58.70 30.81 -30.34
CA PRO A 645 57.85 29.64 -30.66
C PRO A 645 58.59 28.49 -31.44
N GLN A 646 57.82 27.53 -31.98
CA GLN A 646 58.01 26.72 -33.22
C GLN A 646 58.28 25.21 -33.11
N SER A 647 57.17 24.46 -33.25
CA SER A 647 56.85 23.50 -34.33
C SER A 647 57.88 22.49 -34.86
N ARG A 648 57.44 21.23 -34.96
CA ARG A 648 57.59 20.40 -36.17
C ARG A 648 56.47 19.34 -36.29
N VAL A 649 55.78 19.45 -37.43
CA VAL A 649 54.81 18.59 -38.15
C VAL A 649 55.54 17.34 -38.73
N PRO A 650 55.03 16.46 -39.65
CA PRO A 650 53.68 16.22 -40.23
C PRO A 650 53.32 14.75 -40.60
N MET A 651 52.08 14.56 -41.13
CA MET A 651 51.70 13.88 -42.41
C MET A 651 50.41 13.02 -42.25
N ARG A 652 49.28 13.47 -42.82
CA ARG A 652 48.66 13.12 -44.13
C ARG A 652 47.85 11.80 -44.08
N GLY A 653 46.58 11.73 -44.49
CA GLY A 653 45.68 12.71 -45.06
C GLY A 653 44.35 12.08 -45.54
N GLN A 654 43.56 12.93 -46.19
CA GLN A 654 42.39 12.68 -47.06
C GLN A 654 40.97 12.65 -46.44
N ARG A 655 40.34 13.83 -46.55
CA ARG A 655 39.08 14.16 -47.24
C ARG A 655 37.83 13.30 -46.99
N SER A 656 36.85 14.00 -46.41
CA SER A 656 35.37 13.95 -46.51
C SER A 656 34.83 13.70 -47.95
N PRO A 657 33.53 13.40 -48.18
CA PRO A 657 32.42 14.29 -47.76
C PRO A 657 31.06 13.63 -47.38
N THR A 658 30.24 14.43 -46.71
CA THR A 658 28.75 14.53 -46.79
C THR A 658 27.94 13.28 -47.11
N TYR A 659 27.09 12.85 -46.17
CA TYR A 659 25.66 13.17 -46.08
C TYR A 659 25.18 13.01 -44.64
#